data_AF-Q07G72-F1
#
_entry.id   AF-Q07G72-F1
#
_cell.length_a   1.000
_cell.length_b   1.000
_cell.length_c   1.000
_cell.angle_alpha   90.00
_cell.angle_beta   90.00
_cell.angle_gamma   90.00
#
_symmetry.space_group_name_H-M   'P 1'
#
loop_
_entity.id
_entity.type
_entity.pdbx_description
1 polymer ?
#
loop_
_entity_poly.entity_id
_entity_poly.type
_entity_poly.pdbx_seq_one_letter_code
_entity_poly.pdbx_strand_id
1 'polypeptide(L)'
;MPAYFQRPENALKRANEFLEVGKKQPALDVLYDVIKSKKHRTWQKIHEPIMLKYLELCVDLRKSHLAKEGLYQYKNICQQVNIKSLEDVVRAYLKLAEERTEAAKESSQQMVLDIEDLDNIQTPESVLLSAVSGEDTQDRTDRLLLTPWVKFLWESYRQCLDLLRNNSKVERLYHDIAQQAFKFCLLYTRKAEFRKLCDNLRMHLSQIQRHHNQSTAINLNNPESQSMHLETRLVQLDSAISMELWQEAFKAVEDIHGLFALSKKPPKPQLMANYYNKVSTVFWKSGNTLFHASTLHRLYHLSREMRKNLTQEEMQRMSTRVLLATLSIPITPERTDIARLLDMDGIILEKQRRLATLLGLQAPPTRVGLINDMVRFNMLQYVVPEVKELYNWLEMDFHPLKLCTRVTKVLDWVKEQAEKEPELQQYVPQLQSNTILRLLQQVAQLYQTIEFSRLASLVPFVDAFLLERAIVDAARHCDLQVRIDHSSRTLSFGSDLNYSTREDAPFGPFLQNMPSEQIRNQLTAMSCVLSKAVGAIKPAHVLQEKEEQHQIAITAYQKNSRKEHQRILARRQTIEERKERLENLNIQREKEEMEQKEAELQKVRKAEEERLRQEAKEREKERILQEHEQI
;
A
#
# COMPACT_ATOMS: atom_id res chain seq x y z
N MET A 1 -51.98 -12.21 -19.63
CA MET A 1 -52.48 -12.04 -18.24
C MET A 1 -51.60 -12.87 -17.32
N PRO A 2 -51.14 -12.35 -16.18
CA PRO A 2 -50.31 -13.11 -15.25
C PRO A 2 -51.04 -14.40 -14.83
N ALA A 3 -50.34 -15.53 -14.87
CA ALA A 3 -50.94 -16.80 -14.48
C ALA A 3 -51.14 -16.82 -12.97
N TYR A 4 -52.40 -16.84 -12.54
CA TYR A 4 -52.73 -16.81 -11.11
C TYR A 4 -52.80 -18.23 -10.54
N PHE A 5 -51.80 -18.59 -9.72
CA PHE A 5 -51.72 -19.91 -9.08
C PHE A 5 -52.24 -19.91 -7.64
N GLN A 6 -53.19 -20.79 -7.35
CA GLN A 6 -53.68 -21.03 -5.98
C GLN A 6 -52.64 -21.74 -5.10
N ARG A 7 -51.88 -22.70 -5.67
CA ARG A 7 -50.78 -23.40 -5.01
C ARG A 7 -49.48 -23.26 -5.81
N PRO A 8 -48.34 -22.94 -5.17
CA PRO A 8 -47.06 -22.76 -5.87
C PRO A 8 -46.55 -24.05 -6.54
N GLU A 9 -46.95 -25.23 -6.04
CA GLU A 9 -46.65 -26.54 -6.65
C GLU A 9 -47.12 -26.65 -8.11
N ASN A 10 -48.25 -26.03 -8.45
CA ASN A 10 -48.82 -26.07 -9.79
C ASN A 10 -47.98 -25.27 -10.80
N ALA A 11 -47.23 -24.27 -10.33
CA ALA A 11 -46.35 -23.50 -11.20
C ALA A 11 -45.13 -24.32 -11.66
N LEU A 12 -44.60 -25.19 -10.80
CA LEU A 12 -43.51 -26.10 -11.17
C LEU A 12 -43.99 -27.13 -12.21
N LYS A 13 -45.18 -27.70 -12.02
CA LYS A 13 -45.80 -28.60 -13.02
C LYS A 13 -46.00 -27.89 -14.36
N ARG A 14 -46.56 -26.67 -14.33
CA ARG A 14 -46.81 -25.89 -15.54
C ARG A 14 -45.51 -25.48 -16.25
N ALA A 15 -44.45 -25.16 -15.50
CA ALA A 15 -43.14 -24.90 -16.07
C ALA A 15 -42.56 -26.15 -16.75
N ASN A 16 -42.69 -27.33 -16.13
CA ASN A 16 -42.24 -28.58 -16.74
C ASN A 16 -43.02 -28.91 -18.03
N GLU A 17 -44.34 -28.73 -18.06
CA GLU A 17 -45.14 -28.88 -19.28
C GLU A 17 -44.66 -27.97 -20.42
N PHE A 18 -44.29 -26.72 -20.11
CA PHE A 18 -43.71 -25.81 -21.12
C PHE A 18 -42.32 -26.26 -21.59
N LEU A 19 -41.52 -26.89 -20.71
CA LEU A 19 -40.21 -27.41 -21.05
C LEU A 19 -40.28 -28.67 -21.90
N GLU A 20 -41.27 -29.54 -21.69
CA GLU A 20 -41.54 -30.69 -22.56
C GLU A 20 -41.82 -30.26 -24.01
N VAL A 21 -42.47 -29.11 -24.19
CA VAL A 21 -42.75 -28.50 -25.51
C VAL A 21 -41.58 -27.62 -26.00
N GLY A 22 -40.45 -27.57 -25.27
CA GLY A 22 -39.26 -26.79 -25.63
C GLY A 22 -39.38 -25.27 -25.43
N LYS A 23 -40.47 -24.79 -24.82
CA LYS A 23 -40.74 -23.36 -24.62
C LYS A 23 -40.16 -22.85 -23.30
N LYS A 24 -38.86 -22.53 -23.29
CA LYS A 24 -38.14 -22.06 -22.08
C LYS A 24 -38.59 -20.69 -21.56
N GLN A 25 -38.90 -19.72 -22.43
CA GLN A 25 -39.29 -18.36 -22.00
C GLN A 25 -40.65 -18.35 -21.27
N PRO A 26 -41.74 -18.96 -21.79
CA PRO A 26 -43.00 -19.07 -21.06
C PRO A 26 -42.88 -19.85 -19.73
N ALA A 27 -42.02 -20.88 -19.69
CA ALA A 27 -41.74 -21.60 -18.44
C ALA A 27 -41.12 -20.67 -17.38
N LEU A 28 -40.20 -19.79 -17.79
CA LEU A 28 -39.58 -18.80 -16.91
C LEU A 28 -40.59 -17.76 -16.42
N ASP A 29 -41.45 -17.24 -17.32
CA ASP A 29 -42.45 -16.22 -16.98
C ASP A 29 -43.45 -16.73 -15.92
N VAL A 30 -43.87 -18.00 -16.03
CA VAL A 30 -44.74 -18.67 -15.05
C VAL A 30 -44.10 -18.71 -13.65
N LEU A 31 -42.82 -19.06 -13.57
CA LEU A 31 -42.10 -19.13 -12.30
C LEU A 31 -41.84 -17.73 -11.71
N TYR A 32 -41.55 -16.74 -12.58
CA TYR A 32 -41.40 -15.33 -12.20
C TYR A 32 -42.68 -14.77 -11.54
N ASP A 33 -43.85 -15.03 -12.14
CA ASP A 33 -45.14 -14.56 -11.63
C ASP A 33 -45.43 -15.11 -10.21
N VAL A 34 -45.03 -16.36 -9.93
CA VAL A 34 -45.20 -16.96 -8.60
C VAL A 34 -44.26 -16.35 -7.57
N ILE A 35 -42.98 -16.16 -7.91
CA ILE A 35 -41.99 -15.55 -6.99
C ILE A 35 -42.37 -14.10 -6.66
N LYS A 36 -42.97 -13.38 -7.61
CA LYS A 36 -43.42 -11.98 -7.44
C LYS A 36 -44.76 -11.86 -6.70
N SER A 37 -45.54 -12.94 -6.61
CA SER A 37 -46.89 -12.92 -6.04
C SER A 37 -46.90 -12.51 -4.57
N LYS A 38 -47.83 -11.59 -4.21
CA LYS A 38 -48.02 -11.17 -2.80
C LYS A 38 -48.58 -12.29 -1.91
N LYS A 39 -49.25 -13.31 -2.48
CA LYS A 39 -49.91 -14.37 -1.71
C LYS A 39 -48.95 -15.45 -1.22
N HIS A 40 -47.84 -15.66 -1.91
CA HIS A 40 -46.87 -16.74 -1.63
C HIS A 40 -45.60 -16.19 -0.95
N ARG A 41 -45.75 -15.22 -0.04
CA ARG A 41 -44.62 -14.58 0.65
C ARG A 41 -44.08 -15.36 1.85
N THR A 42 -44.84 -16.32 2.36
CA THR A 42 -44.40 -17.20 3.45
C THR A 42 -43.61 -18.36 2.86
N TRP A 43 -42.38 -18.55 3.34
CA TRP A 43 -41.51 -19.61 2.85
C TRP A 43 -42.15 -21.01 3.05
N GLN A 44 -42.08 -21.83 2.01
CA GLN A 44 -42.50 -23.24 1.99
C GLN A 44 -41.41 -24.04 1.29
N LYS A 45 -41.24 -25.33 1.64
CA LYS A 45 -40.21 -26.21 1.04
C LYS A 45 -40.22 -26.24 -0.49
N ILE A 46 -41.37 -26.06 -1.12
CA ILE A 46 -41.52 -26.06 -2.58
C ILE A 46 -40.88 -24.83 -3.27
N HIS A 47 -40.66 -23.72 -2.56
CA HIS A 47 -40.05 -22.53 -3.14
C HIS A 47 -38.60 -22.76 -3.57
N GLU A 48 -37.87 -23.64 -2.89
CA GLU A 48 -36.48 -23.94 -3.22
C GLU A 48 -36.35 -24.67 -4.58
N PRO A 49 -37.07 -25.77 -4.85
CA PRO A 49 -37.14 -26.36 -6.20
C PRO A 49 -37.64 -25.40 -7.28
N ILE A 50 -38.62 -24.55 -6.97
CA ILE A 50 -39.11 -23.50 -7.89
C ILE A 50 -37.97 -22.54 -8.22
N MET A 51 -37.19 -22.11 -7.23
CA MET A 51 -36.11 -21.16 -7.42
C MET A 51 -34.92 -21.79 -8.15
N LEU A 52 -34.58 -23.04 -7.87
CA LEU A 52 -33.55 -23.78 -8.61
C LEU A 52 -33.92 -23.88 -10.09
N LYS A 53 -35.17 -24.28 -10.40
CA LYS A 53 -35.63 -24.39 -11.79
C LYS A 53 -35.72 -23.03 -12.47
N TYR A 54 -36.15 -22.00 -11.75
CA TYR A 54 -36.19 -20.63 -12.24
C TYR A 54 -34.79 -20.12 -12.63
N LEU A 55 -33.78 -20.36 -11.78
CA LEU A 55 -32.41 -19.95 -12.06
C LEU A 55 -31.77 -20.77 -13.16
N GLU A 56 -32.06 -22.06 -13.26
CA GLU A 56 -31.64 -22.90 -14.39
C GLU A 56 -32.09 -22.31 -15.73
N LEU A 57 -33.37 -21.89 -15.83
CA LEU A 57 -33.91 -21.25 -17.02
C LEU A 57 -33.33 -19.84 -17.25
N CYS A 58 -33.05 -19.09 -16.18
CA CYS A 58 -32.37 -17.80 -16.29
C CYS A 58 -30.96 -17.93 -16.87
N VAL A 59 -30.21 -18.96 -16.47
CA VAL A 59 -28.86 -19.26 -16.98
C VAL A 59 -28.93 -19.67 -18.44
N ASP A 60 -29.79 -20.64 -18.79
CA ASP A 60 -29.94 -21.13 -20.16
C ASP A 60 -30.33 -20.01 -21.16
N LEU A 61 -31.16 -19.06 -20.72
CA LEU A 61 -31.58 -17.91 -21.53
C LEU A 61 -30.67 -16.67 -21.39
N ARG A 62 -29.65 -16.73 -20.54
CA ARG A 62 -28.72 -15.63 -20.21
C ARG A 62 -29.43 -14.35 -19.74
N LYS A 63 -30.53 -14.49 -18.98
CA LYS A 63 -31.35 -13.38 -18.47
C LYS A 63 -30.94 -12.96 -17.06
N SER A 64 -29.81 -12.26 -16.93
CA SER A 64 -29.26 -11.85 -15.63
C SER A 64 -30.19 -10.92 -14.84
N HIS A 65 -30.91 -10.01 -15.49
CA HIS A 65 -31.84 -9.11 -14.81
C HIS A 65 -33.00 -9.85 -14.13
N LEU A 66 -33.52 -10.91 -14.76
CA LEU A 66 -34.57 -11.76 -14.16
C LEU A 66 -34.00 -12.56 -12.98
N ALA A 67 -32.78 -13.08 -13.09
CA ALA A 67 -32.10 -13.75 -11.98
C ALA A 67 -31.97 -12.82 -10.76
N LYS A 68 -31.52 -11.56 -10.97
CA LYS A 68 -31.43 -10.54 -9.92
C LYS A 68 -32.77 -10.28 -9.23
N GLU A 69 -33.83 -10.02 -10.00
CA GLU A 69 -35.15 -9.75 -9.43
C GLU A 69 -35.69 -10.94 -8.66
N GLY A 70 -35.59 -12.15 -9.23
CA GLY A 70 -36.03 -13.38 -8.59
C GLY A 70 -35.30 -13.65 -7.28
N LEU A 71 -33.96 -13.52 -7.28
CA LEU A 71 -33.14 -13.69 -6.06
C LEU A 71 -33.45 -12.63 -5.00
N TYR A 72 -33.73 -11.38 -5.40
CA TYR A 72 -34.12 -10.33 -4.47
C TYR A 72 -35.47 -10.64 -3.79
N GLN A 73 -36.47 -11.10 -4.55
CA GLN A 73 -37.74 -11.54 -3.99
C GLN A 73 -37.56 -12.77 -3.11
N TYR A 74 -36.79 -13.76 -3.55
CA TYR A 74 -36.53 -14.99 -2.79
C TYR A 74 -35.85 -14.69 -1.45
N LYS A 75 -34.85 -13.80 -1.44
CA LYS A 75 -34.23 -13.28 -0.22
C LYS A 75 -35.27 -12.75 0.76
N ASN A 76 -36.21 -11.92 0.31
CA ASN A 76 -37.23 -11.34 1.17
C ASN A 76 -38.16 -12.42 1.78
N ILE A 77 -38.45 -13.50 1.04
CA ILE A 77 -39.29 -14.62 1.49
C ILE A 77 -38.56 -15.47 2.55
N CYS A 78 -37.26 -15.76 2.34
CA CYS A 78 -36.53 -16.70 3.18
C CYS A 78 -35.74 -16.05 4.35
N GLN A 79 -35.55 -14.72 4.35
CA GLN A 79 -34.67 -14.00 5.30
C GLN A 79 -34.93 -14.28 6.78
N GLN A 80 -36.21 -14.44 7.17
CA GLN A 80 -36.59 -14.68 8.56
C GLN A 80 -36.71 -16.17 8.90
N VAL A 81 -37.01 -17.02 7.92
CA VAL A 81 -37.40 -18.43 8.15
C VAL A 81 -36.24 -19.39 7.90
N ASN A 82 -35.64 -19.35 6.71
CA ASN A 82 -34.60 -20.31 6.30
C ASN A 82 -33.57 -19.64 5.37
N ILE A 83 -32.60 -18.97 5.98
CA ILE A 83 -31.53 -18.30 5.22
C ILE A 83 -30.60 -19.30 4.51
N LYS A 84 -30.46 -20.53 5.02
CA LYS A 84 -29.61 -21.56 4.40
C LYS A 84 -30.10 -21.92 3.00
N SER A 85 -31.42 -21.99 2.81
CA SER A 85 -31.99 -22.22 1.48
C SER A 85 -31.62 -21.13 0.47
N LEU A 86 -31.40 -19.87 0.89
CA LEU A 86 -30.85 -18.83 0.01
C LEU A 86 -29.41 -19.13 -0.36
N GLU A 87 -28.60 -19.59 0.60
CA GLU A 87 -27.20 -19.94 0.36
C GLU A 87 -27.08 -21.07 -0.66
N ASP A 88 -27.86 -22.13 -0.48
CA ASP A 88 -27.85 -23.31 -1.37
C ASP A 88 -28.28 -22.92 -2.79
N VAL A 89 -29.35 -22.14 -2.93
CA VAL A 89 -29.84 -21.65 -4.24
C VAL A 89 -28.83 -20.75 -4.94
N VAL A 90 -28.17 -19.83 -4.22
CA VAL A 90 -27.15 -18.95 -4.80
C VAL A 90 -25.90 -19.74 -5.21
N ARG A 91 -25.45 -20.70 -4.39
CA ARG A 91 -24.33 -21.59 -4.73
C ARG A 91 -24.65 -22.42 -5.97
N ALA A 92 -25.85 -22.99 -6.06
CA ALA A 92 -26.27 -23.77 -7.22
C ALA A 92 -26.34 -22.92 -8.50
N TYR A 93 -26.84 -21.69 -8.41
CA TYR A 93 -26.89 -20.75 -9.53
C TYR A 93 -25.52 -20.39 -10.09
N LEU A 94 -24.58 -20.01 -9.21
CA LEU A 94 -23.22 -19.67 -9.62
C LEU A 94 -22.50 -20.88 -10.20
N LYS A 95 -22.64 -22.06 -9.57
CA LYS A 95 -22.07 -23.31 -10.08
C LYS A 95 -22.58 -23.64 -11.48
N LEU A 96 -23.89 -23.53 -11.72
CA LEU A 96 -24.47 -23.76 -13.05
C LEU A 96 -23.96 -22.76 -14.09
N ALA A 97 -23.83 -21.48 -13.73
CA ALA A 97 -23.28 -20.46 -14.62
C ALA A 97 -21.79 -20.71 -14.94
N GLU A 98 -21.00 -21.17 -13.95
CA GLU A 98 -19.60 -21.58 -14.14
C GLU A 98 -19.51 -22.78 -15.09
N GLU A 99 -20.26 -23.86 -14.84
CA GLU A 99 -20.29 -25.08 -15.67
C GLU A 99 -20.67 -24.77 -17.12
N ARG A 100 -21.67 -23.91 -17.35
CA ARG A 100 -22.06 -23.46 -18.70
C ARG A 100 -20.99 -22.64 -19.39
N THR A 101 -20.24 -21.82 -18.63
CA THR A 101 -19.15 -21.01 -19.18
C THR A 101 -17.95 -21.87 -19.55
N GLU A 102 -17.60 -22.87 -18.72
CA GLU A 102 -16.53 -23.81 -19.03
C GLU A 102 -16.88 -24.68 -20.24
N ALA A 103 -18.12 -25.17 -20.35
CA ALA A 103 -18.57 -25.90 -21.54
C ALA A 103 -18.50 -25.03 -22.83
N ALA A 104 -18.78 -23.73 -22.72
CA ALA A 104 -18.64 -22.80 -23.84
C ALA A 104 -17.18 -22.57 -24.23
N LYS A 105 -16.26 -22.63 -23.27
CA LYS A 105 -14.82 -22.53 -23.51
C LYS A 105 -14.29 -23.79 -24.21
N GLU A 106 -14.69 -24.97 -23.77
CA GLU A 106 -14.35 -26.24 -24.44
C GLU A 106 -14.87 -26.25 -25.89
N SER A 107 -16.12 -25.81 -26.10
CA SER A 107 -16.69 -25.69 -27.45
C SER A 107 -15.96 -24.67 -28.33
N SER A 108 -15.45 -23.57 -27.75
CA SER A 108 -14.66 -22.58 -28.47
C SER A 108 -13.31 -23.16 -28.92
N GLN A 109 -12.62 -23.85 -28.02
CA GLN A 109 -11.35 -24.53 -28.31
C GLN A 109 -11.52 -25.62 -29.37
N GLN A 110 -12.59 -26.41 -29.28
CA GLN A 110 -12.87 -27.44 -30.28
C GLN A 110 -13.14 -26.82 -31.66
N MET A 111 -13.91 -25.73 -31.73
CA MET A 111 -14.18 -25.05 -33.00
C MET A 111 -12.92 -24.46 -33.64
N VAL A 112 -11.94 -24.03 -32.83
CA VAL A 112 -10.64 -23.59 -33.36
C VAL A 112 -9.88 -24.77 -33.96
N LEU A 113 -9.84 -25.93 -33.30
CA LEU A 113 -9.25 -27.15 -33.86
C LEU A 113 -9.93 -27.60 -35.15
N ASP A 114 -11.25 -27.42 -35.26
CA ASP A 114 -12.02 -27.77 -36.47
C ASP A 114 -11.81 -26.76 -37.62
N ILE A 115 -11.43 -25.51 -37.32
CA ILE A 115 -11.16 -24.44 -38.30
C ILE A 115 -9.70 -24.41 -38.74
N GLU A 116 -8.77 -24.82 -37.88
CA GLU A 116 -7.34 -24.95 -38.18
C GLU A 116 -7.09 -26.18 -39.09
N ASP A 117 -7.58 -26.08 -40.32
CA ASP A 117 -7.26 -27.02 -41.38
C ASP A 117 -5.76 -26.91 -41.70
N LEU A 118 -5.02 -28.03 -41.58
CA LEU A 118 -3.55 -28.06 -41.67
C LEU A 118 -3.02 -27.56 -43.03
N ASP A 119 -3.86 -27.53 -44.07
CA ASP A 119 -3.45 -27.30 -45.45
C ASP A 119 -3.56 -25.84 -45.93
N ASN A 120 -4.13 -24.90 -45.16
CA ASN A 120 -4.31 -23.51 -45.64
C ASN A 120 -4.22 -22.42 -44.55
N ILE A 121 -3.07 -22.36 -43.88
CA ILE A 121 -2.78 -21.48 -42.72
C ILE A 121 -2.87 -19.98 -43.06
N GLN A 122 -2.72 -19.59 -44.33
CA GLN A 122 -2.72 -18.17 -44.75
C GLN A 122 -3.74 -17.92 -45.86
N THR A 123 -4.99 -17.69 -45.47
CA THR A 123 -5.99 -17.15 -46.39
C THR A 123 -5.72 -15.65 -46.63
N PRO A 124 -5.98 -15.11 -47.84
CA PRO A 124 -5.84 -13.68 -48.10
C PRO A 124 -6.62 -12.80 -47.11
N GLU A 125 -7.77 -13.29 -46.62
CA GLU A 125 -8.60 -12.63 -45.61
C GLU A 125 -7.94 -12.64 -44.22
N SER A 126 -7.29 -13.73 -43.80
CA SER A 126 -6.59 -13.79 -42.51
C SER A 126 -5.37 -12.85 -42.49
N VAL A 127 -4.67 -12.72 -43.62
CA VAL A 127 -3.54 -11.79 -43.80
C VAL A 127 -3.99 -10.32 -43.72
N LEU A 128 -5.13 -9.97 -44.32
CA LEU A 128 -5.68 -8.62 -44.21
C LEU A 128 -6.07 -8.29 -42.76
N LEU A 129 -6.65 -9.25 -42.04
CA LEU A 129 -7.03 -9.05 -40.65
C LEU A 129 -5.80 -8.99 -39.72
N SER A 130 -4.75 -9.77 -39.97
CA SER A 130 -3.50 -9.70 -39.18
C SER A 130 -2.71 -8.42 -39.42
N ALA A 131 -2.85 -7.78 -40.59
CA ALA A 131 -2.29 -6.46 -40.85
C ALA A 131 -2.99 -5.33 -40.05
N VAL A 132 -4.23 -5.54 -39.59
CA VAL A 132 -5.03 -4.56 -38.86
C VAL A 132 -5.00 -4.82 -37.35
N SER A 133 -5.09 -6.08 -36.91
CA SER A 133 -5.05 -6.47 -35.50
C SER A 133 -4.22 -7.73 -35.26
N GLY A 134 -3.57 -7.80 -34.11
CA GLY A 134 -2.85 -9.01 -33.66
C GLY A 134 -3.75 -10.09 -33.04
N GLU A 135 -5.04 -10.10 -33.36
CA GLU A 135 -6.02 -11.06 -32.82
C GLU A 135 -5.99 -12.35 -33.65
N ASP A 136 -5.72 -13.48 -32.98
CA ASP A 136 -5.70 -14.80 -33.59
C ASP A 136 -7.12 -15.38 -33.79
N THR A 137 -7.19 -16.57 -34.39
CA THR A 137 -8.45 -17.30 -34.62
C THR A 137 -9.12 -17.70 -33.30
N GLN A 138 -8.35 -17.98 -32.26
CA GLN A 138 -8.83 -18.30 -30.92
C GLN A 138 -9.57 -17.12 -30.28
N ASP A 139 -8.96 -15.93 -30.28
CA ASP A 139 -9.55 -14.70 -29.74
C ASP A 139 -10.88 -14.35 -30.42
N ARG A 140 -10.99 -14.56 -31.72
CA ARG A 140 -12.21 -14.30 -32.49
C ARG A 140 -13.32 -15.29 -32.16
N THR A 141 -12.98 -16.57 -32.05
CA THR A 141 -13.92 -17.63 -31.68
C THR A 141 -14.39 -17.45 -30.23
N ASP A 142 -13.48 -17.08 -29.33
CA ASP A 142 -13.80 -16.74 -27.94
C ASP A 142 -14.69 -15.50 -27.83
N ARG A 143 -14.57 -14.52 -28.73
CA ARG A 143 -15.50 -13.38 -28.79
C ARG A 143 -16.91 -13.78 -29.18
N LEU A 144 -17.05 -14.74 -30.10
CA LEU A 144 -18.34 -15.20 -30.59
C LEU A 144 -19.06 -16.11 -29.57
N LEU A 145 -18.35 -17.12 -29.05
CA LEU A 145 -18.95 -18.18 -28.24
C LEU A 145 -18.78 -17.94 -26.74
N LEU A 146 -17.55 -17.67 -26.27
CA LEU A 146 -17.22 -17.63 -24.85
C LEU A 146 -17.57 -16.30 -24.17
N THR A 147 -17.26 -15.17 -24.81
CA THR A 147 -17.41 -13.83 -24.24
C THR A 147 -18.83 -13.49 -23.75
N PRO A 148 -19.92 -13.89 -24.44
CA PRO A 148 -21.27 -13.70 -23.92
C PRO A 148 -21.51 -14.42 -22.58
N TRP A 149 -20.98 -15.65 -22.42
CA TRP A 149 -21.08 -16.41 -21.17
C TRP A 149 -20.22 -15.81 -20.08
N VAL A 150 -18.98 -15.40 -20.38
CA VAL A 150 -18.11 -14.71 -19.43
C VAL A 150 -18.74 -13.41 -18.91
N LYS A 151 -19.40 -12.62 -19.78
CA LYS A 151 -20.15 -11.42 -19.38
C LYS A 151 -21.33 -11.75 -18.48
N PHE A 152 -22.08 -12.81 -18.81
CA PHE A 152 -23.21 -13.27 -17.99
C PHE A 152 -22.75 -13.78 -16.61
N LEU A 153 -21.67 -14.56 -16.55
CA LEU A 153 -21.08 -15.08 -15.33
C LEU A 153 -20.57 -13.94 -14.43
N TRP A 154 -19.85 -12.98 -15.01
CA TRP A 154 -19.43 -11.77 -14.28
C TRP A 154 -20.62 -11.01 -13.67
N GLU A 155 -21.67 -10.76 -14.46
CA GLU A 155 -22.84 -10.05 -13.96
C GLU A 155 -23.56 -10.87 -12.88
N SER A 156 -23.54 -12.19 -12.97
CA SER A 156 -24.06 -13.10 -11.94
C SER A 156 -23.30 -12.94 -10.61
N TYR A 157 -21.96 -12.98 -10.63
CA TYR A 157 -21.15 -12.71 -9.43
C TYR A 157 -21.43 -11.34 -8.84
N ARG A 158 -21.45 -10.29 -9.68
CA ARG A 158 -21.71 -8.92 -9.25
C ARG A 158 -23.07 -8.79 -8.56
N GLN A 159 -24.12 -9.36 -9.15
CA GLN A 159 -25.47 -9.32 -8.60
C GLN A 159 -25.60 -10.11 -7.30
N CYS A 160 -24.95 -11.27 -7.19
CA CYS A 160 -24.91 -12.04 -5.95
C CYS A 160 -24.18 -11.26 -4.84
N LEU A 161 -23.07 -10.58 -5.12
CA LEU A 161 -22.38 -9.73 -4.15
C LEU A 161 -23.25 -8.54 -3.72
N ASP A 162 -23.92 -7.86 -4.67
CA ASP A 162 -24.85 -6.77 -4.38
C ASP A 162 -26.05 -7.23 -3.53
N LEU A 163 -26.53 -8.46 -3.74
CA LEU A 163 -27.64 -9.06 -2.99
C LEU A 163 -27.26 -9.38 -1.54
N LEU A 164 -26.06 -9.93 -1.34
CA LEU A 164 -25.57 -10.47 -0.06
C LEU A 164 -24.85 -9.43 0.81
N ARG A 165 -24.61 -8.21 0.31
CA ARG A 165 -23.92 -7.14 1.04
C ARG A 165 -24.59 -6.79 2.37
N ASN A 166 -23.76 -6.40 3.35
CA ASN A 166 -24.15 -5.93 4.69
C ASN A 166 -25.20 -6.83 5.41
N ASN A 167 -25.00 -8.16 5.36
CA ASN A 167 -25.82 -9.11 6.10
C ASN A 167 -24.92 -10.12 6.82
N SER A 168 -24.87 -10.02 8.15
CA SER A 168 -24.01 -10.86 8.99
C SER A 168 -24.34 -12.36 8.91
N LYS A 169 -25.57 -12.74 8.55
CA LYS A 169 -25.97 -14.16 8.49
C LYS A 169 -25.41 -14.90 7.27
N VAL A 170 -25.15 -14.20 6.17
CA VAL A 170 -24.66 -14.75 4.89
C VAL A 170 -23.29 -14.19 4.51
N GLU A 171 -22.61 -13.55 5.47
CA GLU A 171 -21.32 -12.91 5.26
C GLU A 171 -20.26 -13.91 4.76
N ARG A 172 -20.28 -15.15 5.28
CA ARG A 172 -19.37 -16.20 4.82
C ARG A 172 -19.53 -16.49 3.33
N LEU A 173 -20.77 -16.67 2.88
CA LEU A 173 -21.08 -16.88 1.47
C LEU A 173 -20.66 -15.68 0.61
N TYR A 174 -20.89 -14.46 1.08
CA TYR A 174 -20.46 -13.24 0.38
C TYR A 174 -18.93 -13.24 0.15
N HIS A 175 -18.13 -13.57 1.17
CA HIS A 175 -16.67 -13.63 1.03
C HIS A 175 -16.22 -14.80 0.15
N ASP A 176 -16.83 -15.98 0.27
CA ASP A 176 -16.56 -17.12 -0.60
C ASP A 176 -16.78 -16.74 -2.09
N ILE A 177 -17.90 -16.07 -2.39
CA ILE A 177 -18.25 -15.60 -3.74
C ILE A 177 -17.28 -14.52 -4.22
N ALA A 178 -16.85 -13.59 -3.36
CA ALA A 178 -15.86 -12.58 -3.73
C ALA A 178 -14.51 -13.22 -4.11
N GLN A 179 -14.09 -14.25 -3.36
CA GLN A 179 -12.87 -15.01 -3.66
C GLN A 179 -13.01 -15.81 -4.97
N GLN A 180 -14.16 -16.42 -5.23
CA GLN A 180 -14.46 -17.08 -6.50
C GLN A 180 -14.44 -16.09 -7.67
N ALA A 181 -15.03 -14.90 -7.51
CA ALA A 181 -15.03 -13.86 -8.53
C ALA A 181 -13.62 -13.39 -8.90
N PHE A 182 -12.69 -13.34 -7.93
CA PHE A 182 -11.27 -13.08 -8.23
C PHE A 182 -10.62 -14.23 -9.02
N LYS A 183 -10.88 -15.49 -8.64
CA LYS A 183 -10.42 -16.67 -9.41
C LYS A 183 -10.97 -16.66 -10.84
N PHE A 184 -12.23 -16.30 -11.02
CA PHE A 184 -12.84 -16.10 -12.33
C PHE A 184 -12.10 -15.03 -13.15
N CYS A 185 -11.83 -13.86 -12.54
CA CYS A 185 -11.10 -12.79 -13.24
C CYS A 185 -9.69 -13.23 -13.66
N LEU A 186 -9.03 -14.04 -12.84
CA LEU A 186 -7.72 -14.62 -13.15
C LEU A 186 -7.80 -15.66 -14.27
N LEU A 187 -8.73 -16.60 -14.18
CA LEU A 187 -8.92 -17.70 -15.13
C LEU A 187 -9.19 -17.21 -16.56
N TYR A 188 -10.01 -16.17 -16.70
CA TYR A 188 -10.40 -15.60 -17.99
C TYR A 188 -9.66 -14.28 -18.32
N THR A 189 -8.57 -13.97 -17.61
CA THR A 189 -7.71 -12.78 -17.78
C THR A 189 -8.46 -11.43 -17.87
N ARG A 190 -9.57 -11.30 -17.14
CA ARG A 190 -10.51 -10.17 -17.18
C ARG A 190 -10.07 -8.98 -16.32
N LYS A 191 -9.09 -8.20 -16.81
CA LYS A 191 -8.52 -7.03 -16.11
C LYS A 191 -9.55 -5.91 -15.83
N ALA A 192 -10.53 -5.70 -16.72
CA ALA A 192 -11.52 -4.63 -16.55
C ALA A 192 -12.55 -4.94 -15.45
N GLU A 193 -13.06 -6.16 -15.45
CA GLU A 193 -13.97 -6.68 -14.43
C GLU A 193 -13.30 -6.77 -13.06
N PHE A 194 -12.01 -7.13 -13.01
CA PHE A 194 -11.21 -7.08 -11.78
C PHE A 194 -11.25 -5.69 -11.11
N ARG A 195 -11.01 -4.61 -11.86
CA ARG A 195 -11.08 -3.24 -11.31
C ARG A 195 -12.48 -2.89 -10.79
N LYS A 196 -13.52 -3.24 -11.55
CA LYS A 196 -14.92 -3.06 -11.14
C LYS A 196 -15.24 -3.85 -9.87
N LEU A 197 -14.70 -5.06 -9.71
CA LEU A 197 -14.85 -5.88 -8.51
C LEU A 197 -14.22 -5.17 -7.30
N CYS A 198 -12.99 -4.68 -7.44
CA CYS A 198 -12.31 -3.92 -6.38
C CYS A 198 -13.14 -2.69 -5.96
N ASP A 199 -13.65 -1.92 -6.91
CA ASP A 199 -14.46 -0.73 -6.62
C ASP A 199 -15.79 -1.09 -5.93
N ASN A 200 -16.47 -2.15 -6.37
CA ASN A 200 -17.68 -2.66 -5.70
C ASN A 200 -17.36 -3.08 -4.25
N LEU A 201 -16.25 -3.78 -4.02
CA LEU A 201 -15.87 -4.21 -2.68
C LEU A 201 -15.49 -3.04 -1.76
N ARG A 202 -14.90 -1.95 -2.29
CA ARG A 202 -14.66 -0.70 -1.54
C ARG A 202 -15.97 0.00 -1.21
N MET A 203 -16.88 0.10 -2.18
CA MET A 203 -18.22 0.65 -1.98
C MET A 203 -18.97 -0.13 -0.89
N HIS A 204 -18.97 -1.47 -0.94
CA HIS A 204 -19.61 -2.31 0.07
C HIS A 204 -18.98 -2.11 1.47
N LEU A 205 -17.65 -2.00 1.55
CA LEU A 205 -16.98 -1.72 2.82
C LEU A 205 -17.38 -0.34 3.40
N SER A 206 -17.46 0.68 2.55
CA SER A 206 -17.92 2.02 2.97
C SER A 206 -19.38 2.02 3.46
N GLN A 207 -20.24 1.18 2.87
CA GLN A 207 -21.63 1.01 3.31
C GLN A 207 -21.73 0.35 4.67
N ILE A 208 -20.87 -0.63 4.98
CA ILE A 208 -20.82 -1.26 6.32
C ILE A 208 -20.55 -0.22 7.40
N GLN A 209 -19.65 0.73 7.14
CA GLN A 209 -19.34 1.82 8.08
C GLN A 209 -20.52 2.78 8.29
N ARG A 210 -21.29 3.07 7.22
CA ARG A 210 -22.43 4.00 7.28
C ARG A 210 -23.71 3.37 7.85
N HIS A 211 -23.91 2.07 7.66
CA HIS A 211 -25.16 1.37 7.97
C HIS A 211 -25.04 0.39 9.14
N HIS A 212 -24.36 0.77 10.21
CA HIS A 212 -24.16 -0.08 11.38
C HIS A 212 -25.43 -0.30 12.23
N ASN A 213 -26.41 0.61 12.14
CA ASN A 213 -27.59 0.62 13.01
C ASN A 213 -28.65 -0.46 12.68
N GLN A 214 -28.44 -1.28 11.64
CA GLN A 214 -29.39 -2.33 11.26
C GLN A 214 -29.12 -3.61 12.05
N SER A 215 -30.19 -4.32 12.46
CA SER A 215 -30.07 -5.54 13.29
C SER A 215 -29.29 -6.69 12.63
N THR A 216 -29.18 -6.69 11.29
CA THR A 216 -28.42 -7.68 10.51
C THR A 216 -27.12 -7.11 9.93
N ALA A 217 -26.74 -5.88 10.32
CA ALA A 217 -25.51 -5.26 9.84
C ALA A 217 -24.26 -6.02 10.32
N ILE A 218 -23.21 -5.94 9.51
CA ILE A 218 -21.91 -6.51 9.84
C ILE A 218 -21.21 -5.62 10.87
N ASN A 219 -20.63 -6.22 11.91
CA ASN A 219 -19.82 -5.52 12.90
C ASN A 219 -18.35 -5.89 12.74
N LEU A 220 -17.55 -4.96 12.22
CA LEU A 220 -16.10 -5.15 12.00
C LEU A 220 -15.28 -5.29 13.30
N ASN A 221 -15.86 -5.01 14.47
CA ASN A 221 -15.21 -5.31 15.75
C ASN A 221 -15.26 -6.80 16.10
N ASN A 222 -16.07 -7.61 15.40
CA ASN A 222 -16.04 -9.05 15.52
C ASN A 222 -14.77 -9.60 14.83
N PRO A 223 -13.86 -10.27 15.56
CA PRO A 223 -12.61 -10.78 14.99
C PRO A 223 -12.82 -11.79 13.86
N GLU A 224 -13.93 -12.53 13.85
CA GLU A 224 -14.23 -13.49 12.78
C GLU A 224 -14.58 -12.79 11.47
N SER A 225 -15.47 -11.80 11.53
CA SER A 225 -15.82 -10.94 10.39
C SER A 225 -14.58 -10.22 9.86
N GLN A 226 -13.77 -9.63 10.76
CA GLN A 226 -12.51 -9.00 10.38
C GLN A 226 -11.55 -9.97 9.68
N SER A 227 -11.41 -11.21 10.18
CA SER A 227 -10.60 -12.26 9.54
C SER A 227 -11.07 -12.54 8.12
N MET A 228 -12.38 -12.71 7.91
CA MET A 228 -12.94 -12.98 6.57
C MET A 228 -12.71 -11.81 5.60
N HIS A 229 -12.91 -10.57 6.06
CA HIS A 229 -12.63 -9.37 5.27
C HIS A 229 -11.15 -9.30 4.86
N LEU A 230 -10.22 -9.58 5.77
CA LEU A 230 -8.79 -9.60 5.49
C LEU A 230 -8.40 -10.74 4.54
N GLU A 231 -8.93 -11.95 4.72
CA GLU A 231 -8.70 -13.09 3.83
C GLU A 231 -9.13 -12.76 2.39
N THR A 232 -10.32 -12.19 2.20
CA THR A 232 -10.80 -11.77 0.87
C THR A 232 -9.89 -10.71 0.24
N ARG A 233 -9.39 -9.75 1.03
CA ARG A 233 -8.44 -8.73 0.55
C ARG A 233 -7.05 -9.30 0.24
N LEU A 234 -6.61 -10.32 0.96
CA LEU A 234 -5.36 -11.03 0.64
C LEU A 234 -5.48 -11.79 -0.67
N VAL A 235 -6.63 -12.43 -0.94
CA VAL A 235 -6.91 -13.06 -2.24
C VAL A 235 -6.98 -12.02 -3.36
N GLN A 236 -7.56 -10.84 -3.10
CA GLN A 236 -7.53 -9.71 -4.03
C GLN A 236 -6.09 -9.29 -4.36
N LEU A 237 -5.24 -9.12 -3.35
CA LEU A 237 -3.83 -8.77 -3.54
C LEU A 237 -3.08 -9.84 -4.34
N ASP A 238 -3.28 -11.11 -4.01
CA ASP A 238 -2.64 -12.23 -4.71
C ASP A 238 -3.04 -12.28 -6.19
N SER A 239 -4.34 -12.18 -6.46
CA SER A 239 -4.88 -12.18 -7.81
C SER A 239 -4.40 -10.95 -8.62
N ALA A 240 -4.27 -9.78 -7.97
CA ALA A 240 -3.70 -8.59 -8.61
C ALA A 240 -2.23 -8.78 -8.99
N ILE A 241 -1.45 -9.45 -8.13
CA ILE A 241 -0.03 -9.78 -8.40
C ILE A 241 0.06 -10.77 -9.58
N SER A 242 -0.74 -11.84 -9.57
CA SER A 242 -0.75 -12.83 -10.66
C SER A 242 -1.16 -12.26 -12.02
N MET A 243 -2.03 -11.24 -12.04
CA MET A 243 -2.44 -10.53 -13.27
C MET A 243 -1.54 -9.33 -13.62
N GLU A 244 -0.47 -9.10 -12.84
CA GLU A 244 0.48 -7.98 -12.97
C GLU A 244 -0.17 -6.59 -12.92
N LEU A 245 -1.27 -6.46 -12.18
CA LEU A 245 -2.00 -5.21 -11.96
C LEU A 245 -1.41 -4.45 -10.76
N TRP A 246 -0.16 -3.98 -10.89
CA TRP A 246 0.59 -3.38 -9.78
C TRP A 246 -0.09 -2.19 -9.09
N GLN A 247 -0.81 -1.36 -9.84
CA GLN A 247 -1.58 -0.24 -9.26
C GLN A 247 -2.76 -0.73 -8.42
N GLU A 248 -3.44 -1.80 -8.84
CA GLU A 248 -4.55 -2.37 -8.06
C GLU A 248 -4.03 -3.18 -6.88
N ALA A 249 -2.87 -3.83 -7.01
CA ALA A 249 -2.16 -4.44 -5.88
C ALA A 249 -1.82 -3.38 -4.83
N PHE A 250 -1.31 -2.22 -5.24
CA PHE A 250 -1.04 -1.11 -4.33
C PHE A 250 -2.31 -0.62 -3.62
N LYS A 251 -3.39 -0.33 -4.35
CA LYS A 251 -4.66 0.06 -3.73
C LYS A 251 -5.20 -1.02 -2.78
N ALA A 252 -5.03 -2.30 -3.09
CA ALA A 252 -5.41 -3.40 -2.19
C ALA A 252 -4.60 -3.40 -0.90
N VAL A 253 -3.31 -3.05 -0.94
CA VAL A 253 -2.47 -2.83 0.26
C VAL A 253 -3.01 -1.66 1.10
N GLU A 254 -3.44 -0.57 0.46
CA GLU A 254 -4.10 0.55 1.16
C GLU A 254 -5.42 0.14 1.80
N ASP A 255 -6.24 -0.65 1.09
CA ASP A 255 -7.50 -1.19 1.59
C ASP A 255 -7.26 -2.11 2.82
N ILE A 256 -6.23 -2.94 2.79
CA ILE A 256 -5.83 -3.82 3.93
C ILE A 256 -5.34 -2.99 5.11
N HIS A 257 -4.47 -2.00 4.87
CA HIS A 257 -3.99 -1.10 5.92
C HIS A 257 -5.15 -0.33 6.57
N GLY A 258 -6.09 0.18 5.75
CA GLY A 258 -7.31 0.83 6.22
C GLY A 258 -8.15 -0.10 7.10
N LEU A 259 -8.29 -1.37 6.74
CA LEU A 259 -8.99 -2.38 7.56
C LEU A 259 -8.31 -2.62 8.92
N PHE A 260 -6.98 -2.55 9.00
CA PHE A 260 -6.29 -2.63 10.30
C PHE A 260 -6.64 -1.44 11.18
N ALA A 261 -6.71 -0.23 10.63
CA ALA A 261 -7.06 0.97 11.38
C ALA A 261 -8.53 0.99 11.85
N LEU A 262 -9.43 0.32 11.13
CA LEU A 262 -10.86 0.28 11.46
C LEU A 262 -11.21 -0.64 12.63
N SER A 263 -10.38 -1.65 12.91
CA SER A 263 -10.58 -2.53 14.05
C SER A 263 -9.73 -2.11 15.23
N LYS A 264 -10.32 -2.14 16.42
CA LYS A 264 -9.58 -1.92 17.68
C LYS A 264 -8.75 -3.15 18.10
N LYS A 265 -9.05 -4.34 17.57
CA LYS A 265 -8.36 -5.58 17.94
C LYS A 265 -7.26 -5.88 16.92
N PRO A 266 -6.07 -6.31 17.37
CA PRO A 266 -5.02 -6.72 16.47
C PRO A 266 -5.50 -7.93 15.64
N PRO A 267 -5.27 -7.93 14.32
CA PRO A 267 -5.65 -9.04 13.45
C PRO A 267 -4.83 -10.30 13.77
N LYS A 268 -5.30 -11.46 13.29
CA LYS A 268 -4.60 -12.74 13.47
C LYS A 268 -3.16 -12.65 12.91
N PRO A 269 -2.12 -12.99 13.69
CA PRO A 269 -0.73 -12.85 13.26
C PRO A 269 -0.36 -13.64 12.01
N GLN A 270 -0.99 -14.80 11.77
CA GLN A 270 -0.76 -15.59 10.56
C GLN A 270 -1.24 -14.87 9.28
N LEU A 271 -2.35 -14.13 9.35
CA LEU A 271 -2.82 -13.29 8.24
C LEU A 271 -1.87 -12.10 8.01
N MET A 272 -1.36 -11.51 9.09
CA MET A 272 -0.35 -10.45 9.01
C MET A 272 0.97 -10.94 8.39
N ALA A 273 1.39 -12.16 8.71
CA ALA A 273 2.58 -12.76 8.11
C ALA A 273 2.39 -12.98 6.59
N ASN A 274 1.22 -13.49 6.18
CA ASN A 274 0.87 -13.64 4.76
C ASN A 274 0.81 -12.27 4.05
N TYR A 275 0.24 -11.25 4.70
CA TYR A 275 0.24 -9.88 4.20
C TYR A 275 1.65 -9.37 3.96
N TYR A 276 2.53 -9.38 4.97
CA TYR A 276 3.90 -8.89 4.80
C TYR A 276 4.69 -9.68 3.76
N ASN A 277 4.45 -11.00 3.62
CA ASN A 277 5.07 -11.79 2.58
C ASN A 277 4.65 -11.29 1.17
N LYS A 278 3.34 -11.14 0.92
CA LYS A 278 2.82 -10.63 -0.37
C LYS A 278 3.29 -9.20 -0.65
N VAL A 279 3.24 -8.32 0.35
CA VAL A 279 3.71 -6.92 0.22
C VAL A 279 5.22 -6.87 -0.07
N SER A 280 6.02 -7.77 0.52
CA SER A 280 7.45 -7.86 0.21
C SER A 280 7.68 -8.15 -1.27
N THR A 281 6.89 -9.04 -1.88
CA THR A 281 6.96 -9.33 -3.31
C THR A 281 6.56 -8.14 -4.17
N VAL A 282 5.51 -7.39 -3.78
CA VAL A 282 5.08 -6.17 -4.48
C VAL A 282 6.20 -5.13 -4.48
N PHE A 283 6.84 -4.86 -3.33
CA PHE A 283 7.93 -3.89 -3.27
C PHE A 283 9.16 -4.32 -4.05
N TRP A 284 9.46 -5.62 -4.07
CA TRP A 284 10.54 -6.15 -4.90
C TRP A 284 10.29 -5.91 -6.39
N LYS A 285 9.10 -6.29 -6.88
CA LYS A 285 8.71 -6.11 -8.28
C LYS A 285 8.55 -4.64 -8.68
N SER A 286 8.23 -3.76 -7.74
CA SER A 286 8.19 -2.31 -7.98
C SER A 286 9.56 -1.64 -7.95
N GLY A 287 10.65 -2.37 -7.74
CA GLY A 287 12.01 -1.82 -7.60
C GLY A 287 12.35 -1.19 -6.24
N ASN A 288 11.39 -1.15 -5.30
CA ASN A 288 11.60 -0.53 -3.98
C ASN A 288 12.24 -1.51 -2.99
N THR A 289 13.51 -1.86 -3.21
CA THR A 289 14.28 -2.83 -2.41
C THR A 289 14.38 -2.46 -0.92
N LEU A 290 14.43 -1.15 -0.61
CA LEU A 290 14.43 -0.63 0.77
C LEU A 290 13.16 -1.00 1.54
N PHE A 291 11.97 -0.80 0.93
CA PHE A 291 10.70 -1.17 1.55
C PHE A 291 10.51 -2.68 1.55
N HIS A 292 11.02 -3.40 0.55
CA HIS A 292 11.08 -4.86 0.57
C HIS A 292 11.86 -5.37 1.80
N ALA A 293 13.08 -4.91 2.02
CA ALA A 293 13.86 -5.28 3.19
C ALA A 293 13.14 -4.90 4.50
N SER A 294 12.57 -3.70 4.57
CA SER A 294 11.79 -3.26 5.74
C SER A 294 10.59 -4.17 6.03
N THR A 295 9.85 -4.63 5.01
CA THR A 295 8.76 -5.60 5.21
C THR A 295 9.27 -6.95 5.71
N LEU A 296 10.44 -7.42 5.25
CA LEU A 296 11.03 -8.67 5.72
C LEU A 296 11.49 -8.56 7.18
N HIS A 297 12.03 -7.42 7.59
CA HIS A 297 12.31 -7.14 9.01
C HIS A 297 11.04 -7.24 9.86
N ARG A 298 9.94 -6.62 9.41
CA ARG A 298 8.64 -6.71 10.10
C ARG A 298 8.10 -8.13 10.16
N LEU A 299 8.20 -8.87 9.06
CA LEU A 299 7.82 -10.28 9.00
C LEU A 299 8.63 -11.12 9.98
N TYR A 300 9.95 -10.93 10.04
CA TYR A 300 10.85 -11.63 10.96
C TYR A 300 10.54 -11.37 12.43
N HIS A 301 10.31 -10.11 12.80
CA HIS A 301 9.91 -9.77 14.16
C HIS A 301 8.57 -10.38 14.53
N LEU A 302 7.58 -10.26 13.64
CA LEU A 302 6.26 -10.84 13.83
C LEU A 302 6.33 -12.38 13.96
N SER A 303 7.11 -13.06 13.13
CA SER A 303 7.23 -14.52 13.20
C SER A 303 7.87 -14.98 14.51
N ARG A 304 8.90 -14.27 14.97
CA ARG A 304 9.65 -14.59 16.19
C ARG A 304 8.83 -14.38 17.46
N GLU A 305 8.01 -13.33 17.52
CA GLU A 305 7.14 -13.07 18.67
C GLU A 305 6.00 -14.10 18.79
N MET A 306 5.57 -14.69 17.67
CA MET A 306 4.33 -15.47 17.61
C MET A 306 4.56 -16.98 17.67
N ARG A 307 5.59 -17.50 17.00
CA ARG A 307 5.86 -18.94 16.92
C ARG A 307 6.95 -19.33 17.93
N LYS A 308 6.54 -19.69 19.15
CA LYS A 308 7.46 -20.21 20.18
C LYS A 308 8.16 -21.51 19.78
N ASN A 309 7.63 -22.24 18.79
CA ASN A 309 8.16 -23.52 18.29
C ASN A 309 8.71 -23.41 16.85
N LEU A 310 9.29 -22.25 16.48
CA LEU A 310 9.97 -22.10 15.19
C LEU A 310 11.14 -23.08 15.09
N THR A 311 11.21 -23.84 13.99
CA THR A 311 12.37 -24.71 13.74
C THR A 311 13.59 -23.86 13.48
N GLN A 312 14.77 -24.38 13.85
CA GLN A 312 16.02 -23.69 13.62
C GLN A 312 16.28 -23.46 12.13
N GLU A 313 15.87 -24.40 11.27
CA GLU A 313 15.99 -24.27 9.81
C GLU A 313 15.09 -23.15 9.24
N GLU A 314 13.83 -23.04 9.67
CA GLU A 314 12.95 -21.94 9.25
C GLU A 314 13.49 -20.58 9.71
N MET A 315 13.97 -20.52 10.96
CA MET A 315 14.57 -19.31 11.51
C MET A 315 15.85 -18.91 10.74
N GLN A 316 16.67 -19.88 10.35
CA GLN A 316 17.86 -19.67 9.53
C GLN A 316 17.53 -19.16 8.14
N ARG A 317 16.53 -19.77 7.49
CA ARG A 317 16.03 -19.34 6.18
C ARG A 317 15.54 -17.89 6.22
N MET A 318 14.68 -17.55 7.18
CA MET A 318 14.16 -16.18 7.33
C MET A 318 15.27 -15.18 7.62
N SER A 319 16.19 -15.49 8.54
CA SER A 319 17.30 -14.60 8.91
C SER A 319 18.24 -14.35 7.73
N THR A 320 18.54 -15.40 6.95
CA THR A 320 19.37 -15.32 5.74
C THR A 320 18.68 -14.47 4.67
N ARG A 321 17.38 -14.67 4.44
CA ARG A 321 16.58 -13.85 3.52
C ARG A 321 16.58 -12.38 3.92
N VAL A 322 16.40 -12.06 5.20
CA VAL A 322 16.41 -10.67 5.70
C VAL A 322 17.80 -10.04 5.57
N LEU A 323 18.87 -10.78 5.89
CA LEU A 323 20.25 -10.29 5.72
C LEU A 323 20.56 -9.97 4.26
N LEU A 324 20.32 -10.92 3.35
CA LEU A 324 20.60 -10.71 1.94
C LEU A 324 19.75 -9.58 1.36
N ALA A 325 18.46 -9.50 1.70
CA ALA A 325 17.61 -8.39 1.28
C ALA A 325 18.12 -7.03 1.78
N THR A 326 18.57 -6.94 3.04
CA THR A 326 19.07 -5.70 3.63
C THR A 326 20.40 -5.27 3.01
N LEU A 327 21.31 -6.21 2.78
CA LEU A 327 22.60 -5.93 2.13
C LEU A 327 22.47 -5.65 0.62
N SER A 328 21.38 -6.12 -0.01
CA SER A 328 21.04 -5.86 -1.41
C SER A 328 20.41 -4.49 -1.65
N ILE A 329 20.06 -3.74 -0.60
CA ILE A 329 19.56 -2.37 -0.77
C ILE A 329 20.69 -1.55 -1.43
N PRO A 330 20.44 -0.90 -2.58
CA PRO A 330 21.40 -0.02 -3.22
C PRO A 330 22.00 0.95 -2.19
N ILE A 331 23.33 0.97 -2.12
CA ILE A 331 24.06 1.83 -1.19
C ILE A 331 23.77 3.30 -1.48
N THR A 332 23.60 3.62 -2.75
CA THR A 332 23.26 4.95 -3.25
C THR A 332 21.75 5.01 -3.47
N PRO A 333 21.06 6.02 -2.94
CA PRO A 333 19.63 6.15 -3.16
C PRO A 333 19.37 6.35 -4.65
N GLU A 334 18.36 5.66 -5.19
CA GLU A 334 17.92 5.86 -6.57
C GLU A 334 17.44 7.29 -6.76
N ARG A 335 18.34 8.15 -7.25
CA ARG A 335 17.99 9.46 -7.74
C ARG A 335 17.68 9.29 -9.20
N THR A 336 16.40 9.30 -9.54
CA THR A 336 16.05 9.50 -10.93
C THR A 336 16.44 10.95 -11.25
N ASP A 337 17.52 11.13 -12.02
CA ASP A 337 17.91 12.47 -12.52
C ASP A 337 16.73 13.18 -13.20
N ILE A 338 15.78 12.40 -13.72
CA ILE A 338 14.48 12.81 -14.23
C ILE A 338 13.63 13.54 -13.17
N ALA A 339 13.55 13.04 -11.93
CA ALA A 339 12.78 13.70 -10.88
C ALA A 339 13.40 15.02 -10.44
N ARG A 340 14.74 15.11 -10.40
CA ARG A 340 15.44 16.38 -10.17
C ARG A 340 15.22 17.35 -11.34
N LEU A 341 15.28 16.86 -12.59
CA LEU A 341 15.03 17.68 -13.79
C LEU A 341 13.59 18.20 -13.86
N LEU A 342 12.65 17.48 -13.24
CA LEU A 342 11.24 17.86 -13.18
C LEU A 342 10.86 18.61 -11.88
N ASP A 343 11.83 18.94 -11.01
CA ASP A 343 11.61 19.56 -9.68
C ASP A 343 10.62 18.79 -8.77
N MET A 344 10.61 17.46 -8.88
CA MET A 344 9.68 16.57 -8.16
C MET A 344 10.27 15.96 -6.88
N ASP A 345 11.35 16.53 -6.35
CA ASP A 345 12.07 15.99 -5.18
C ASP A 345 11.17 15.89 -3.92
N GLY A 346 10.26 16.86 -3.71
CA GLY A 346 9.28 16.82 -2.63
C GLY A 346 8.31 15.63 -2.73
N ILE A 347 7.96 15.23 -3.96
CA ILE A 347 7.04 14.12 -4.22
C ILE A 347 7.68 12.78 -3.86
N ILE A 348 8.99 12.61 -4.05
CA ILE A 348 9.69 11.38 -3.67
C ILE A 348 9.59 11.16 -2.17
N LEU A 349 9.87 12.19 -1.36
CA LEU A 349 9.81 12.10 0.09
C LEU A 349 8.38 11.85 0.58
N GLU A 350 7.39 12.52 -0.01
CA GLU A 350 5.99 12.32 0.35
C GLU A 350 5.50 10.91 0.00
N LYS A 351 5.88 10.38 -1.17
CA LYS A 351 5.62 8.99 -1.56
C LYS A 351 6.25 8.02 -0.57
N GLN A 352 7.52 8.21 -0.19
CA GLN A 352 8.19 7.37 0.80
C GLN A 352 7.52 7.43 2.17
N ARG A 353 7.05 8.60 2.62
CA ARG A 353 6.26 8.73 3.87
C ARG A 353 4.95 7.97 3.79
N ARG A 354 4.19 8.09 2.70
CA ARG A 354 2.95 7.32 2.48
C ARG A 354 3.22 5.82 2.52
N LEU A 355 4.28 5.34 1.85
CA LEU A 355 4.69 3.94 1.90
C LEU A 355 5.07 3.49 3.31
N ALA A 356 5.79 4.31 4.07
CA ALA A 356 6.14 4.02 5.46
C ALA A 356 4.90 3.88 6.34
N THR A 357 3.91 4.76 6.17
CA THR A 357 2.63 4.69 6.90
C THR A 357 1.89 3.38 6.62
N LEU A 358 1.86 2.90 5.36
CA LEU A 358 1.22 1.62 5.01
C LEU A 358 1.85 0.40 5.71
N LEU A 359 3.13 0.48 6.08
CA LEU A 359 3.87 -0.55 6.84
C LEU A 359 3.75 -0.35 8.37
N GLY A 360 3.02 0.68 8.81
CA GLY A 360 2.92 1.09 10.20
C GLY A 360 4.22 1.66 10.76
N LEU A 361 5.06 2.28 9.92
CA LEU A 361 6.27 2.99 10.32
C LEU A 361 5.97 4.49 10.43
N GLN A 362 6.53 5.14 11.46
CA GLN A 362 6.36 6.58 11.68
C GLN A 362 7.27 7.42 10.77
N ALA A 363 8.42 6.86 10.37
CA ALA A 363 9.39 7.50 9.51
C ALA A 363 9.77 6.56 8.35
N PRO A 364 10.14 7.10 7.18
CA PRO A 364 10.73 6.31 6.11
C PRO A 364 11.97 5.55 6.61
N PRO A 365 12.07 4.22 6.37
CA PRO A 365 13.25 3.46 6.74
C PRO A 365 14.47 3.95 5.94
N THR A 366 15.66 3.79 6.51
CA THR A 366 16.93 4.05 5.82
C THR A 366 17.77 2.77 5.81
N ARG A 367 18.66 2.64 4.82
CA ARG A 367 19.57 1.48 4.72
C ARG A 367 20.37 1.29 6.01
N VAL A 368 20.97 2.37 6.51
CA VAL A 368 21.77 2.36 7.75
C VAL A 368 20.91 2.00 8.97
N GLY A 369 19.67 2.53 9.04
CA GLY A 369 18.73 2.19 10.11
C GLY A 369 18.42 0.69 10.15
N LEU A 370 18.10 0.09 9.00
CA LEU A 370 17.83 -1.35 8.90
C LEU A 370 19.04 -2.19 9.28
N ILE A 371 20.26 -1.79 8.88
CA ILE A 371 21.50 -2.49 9.26
C ILE A 371 21.71 -2.43 10.77
N ASN A 372 21.54 -1.27 11.39
CA ASN A 372 21.67 -1.11 12.83
C ASN A 372 20.63 -1.95 13.58
N ASP A 373 19.40 -2.03 13.07
CA ASP A 373 18.35 -2.88 13.64
C ASP A 373 18.73 -4.37 13.57
N MET A 374 19.31 -4.84 12.47
CA MET A 374 19.79 -6.23 12.35
C MET A 374 20.77 -6.61 13.47
N VAL A 375 21.74 -5.72 13.75
CA VAL A 375 22.76 -5.92 14.79
C VAL A 375 22.12 -5.83 16.17
N ARG A 376 21.29 -4.81 16.41
CA ARG A 376 20.59 -4.61 17.69
C ARG A 376 19.73 -5.81 18.08
N PHE A 377 19.08 -6.45 17.12
CA PHE A 377 18.24 -7.63 17.34
C PHE A 377 18.99 -8.96 17.22
N ASN A 378 20.31 -8.91 17.08
CA ASN A 378 21.22 -10.06 17.07
C ASN A 378 20.85 -11.13 16.03
N MET A 379 20.39 -10.68 14.86
CA MET A 379 19.93 -11.57 13.78
C MET A 379 21.05 -12.45 13.22
N LEU A 380 22.28 -11.94 13.23
CA LEU A 380 23.49 -12.61 12.72
C LEU A 380 23.79 -13.96 13.40
N GLN A 381 23.25 -14.23 14.59
CA GLN A 381 23.40 -15.53 15.25
C GLN A 381 22.61 -16.64 14.56
N TYR A 382 21.50 -16.29 13.92
CA TYR A 382 20.60 -17.23 13.27
C TYR A 382 20.83 -17.30 11.77
N VAL A 383 21.85 -16.63 11.23
CA VAL A 383 22.17 -16.70 9.80
C VAL A 383 23.03 -17.94 9.51
N VAL A 384 22.88 -18.50 8.30
CA VAL A 384 23.73 -19.58 7.80
C VAL A 384 25.21 -19.17 7.86
N PRO A 385 26.11 -19.99 8.44
CA PRO A 385 27.52 -19.61 8.66
C PRO A 385 28.24 -19.09 7.40
N GLU A 386 27.95 -19.67 6.25
CA GLU A 386 28.53 -19.37 4.95
C GLU A 386 28.29 -17.92 4.52
N VAL A 387 27.16 -17.32 4.89
CA VAL A 387 26.81 -15.94 4.52
C VAL A 387 26.91 -14.95 5.68
N LYS A 388 27.19 -15.44 6.89
CA LYS A 388 27.24 -14.63 8.12
C LYS A 388 28.33 -13.56 8.06
N GLU A 389 29.50 -13.88 7.50
CA GLU A 389 30.62 -12.94 7.40
C GLU A 389 30.42 -11.84 6.36
N LEU A 390 29.43 -11.97 5.47
CA LEU A 390 29.15 -10.99 4.42
C LEU A 390 28.89 -9.59 4.99
N TYR A 391 28.19 -9.50 6.12
CA TYR A 391 27.97 -8.23 6.84
C TYR A 391 29.30 -7.56 7.22
N ASN A 392 30.22 -8.33 7.83
CA ASN A 392 31.51 -7.79 8.25
C ASN A 392 32.32 -7.31 7.04
N TRP A 393 32.36 -8.09 5.95
CA TRP A 393 33.14 -7.72 4.77
C TRP A 393 32.63 -6.47 4.05
N LEU A 394 31.31 -6.24 4.01
CA LEU A 394 30.72 -5.08 3.31
C LEU A 394 30.63 -3.81 4.16
N GLU A 395 30.46 -3.92 5.47
CA GLU A 395 30.19 -2.77 6.35
C GLU A 395 31.30 -2.46 7.37
N MET A 396 32.11 -3.44 7.78
CA MET A 396 33.09 -3.27 8.88
C MET A 396 34.55 -3.34 8.39
N ASP A 397 34.88 -4.38 7.64
CA ASP A 397 36.25 -4.70 7.24
C ASP A 397 36.74 -3.82 6.09
N PHE A 398 37.98 -3.35 6.21
CA PHE A 398 38.66 -2.63 5.14
C PHE A 398 39.73 -3.52 4.49
N HIS A 399 39.36 -4.27 3.45
CA HIS A 399 40.25 -5.20 2.75
C HIS A 399 39.97 -5.25 1.23
N PRO A 400 40.27 -4.18 0.47
CA PRO A 400 39.83 -4.05 -0.92
C PRO A 400 40.30 -5.18 -1.83
N LEU A 401 41.54 -5.65 -1.66
CA LEU A 401 42.11 -6.71 -2.52
C LEU A 401 41.49 -8.10 -2.31
N LYS A 402 40.89 -8.35 -1.13
CA LYS A 402 40.30 -9.65 -0.77
C LYS A 402 38.76 -9.62 -0.80
N LEU A 403 38.14 -8.44 -0.84
CA LEU A 403 36.69 -8.27 -0.76
C LEU A 403 35.96 -9.07 -1.84
N CYS A 404 36.29 -8.82 -3.10
CA CYS A 404 35.59 -9.44 -4.23
C CYS A 404 35.74 -10.97 -4.25
N THR A 405 36.92 -11.51 -3.92
CA THR A 405 37.12 -12.97 -3.87
C THR A 405 36.33 -13.62 -2.74
N ARG A 406 36.24 -12.97 -1.57
CA ARG A 406 35.41 -13.43 -0.44
C ARG A 406 33.92 -13.42 -0.79
N VAL A 407 33.43 -12.31 -1.35
CA VAL A 407 32.03 -12.18 -1.75
C VAL A 407 31.66 -13.15 -2.88
N THR A 408 32.56 -13.37 -3.84
CA THR A 408 32.31 -14.32 -4.95
C THR A 408 31.96 -15.72 -4.44
N LYS A 409 32.69 -16.22 -3.43
CA LYS A 409 32.40 -17.52 -2.80
C LYS A 409 30.98 -17.58 -2.22
N VAL A 410 30.52 -16.49 -1.60
CA VAL A 410 29.16 -16.39 -1.06
C VAL A 410 28.13 -16.32 -2.16
N LEU A 411 28.39 -15.56 -3.23
CA LEU A 411 27.49 -15.47 -4.38
C LEU A 411 27.34 -16.81 -5.10
N ASP A 412 28.44 -17.56 -5.25
CA ASP A 412 28.41 -18.88 -5.87
C ASP A 412 27.66 -19.89 -4.98
N TRP A 413 27.87 -19.86 -3.66
CA TRP A 413 27.06 -20.62 -2.72
C TRP A 413 25.57 -20.28 -2.83
N VAL A 414 25.22 -18.99 -2.92
CA VAL A 414 23.82 -18.59 -3.12
C VAL A 414 23.28 -19.17 -4.42
N LYS A 415 24.02 -19.10 -5.54
CA LYS A 415 23.60 -19.67 -6.83
C LYS A 415 23.40 -21.18 -6.78
N GLU A 416 24.25 -21.92 -6.08
CA GLU A 416 24.10 -23.37 -5.87
C GLU A 416 22.80 -23.73 -5.14
N GLN A 417 22.28 -22.83 -4.29
CA GLN A 417 21.01 -23.02 -3.58
C GLN A 417 19.77 -22.69 -4.42
N ALA A 418 19.87 -22.54 -5.75
CA ALA A 418 18.74 -22.16 -6.61
C ALA A 418 17.51 -23.06 -6.49
N GLU A 419 17.70 -24.37 -6.30
CA GLU A 419 16.60 -25.33 -6.15
C GLU A 419 15.98 -25.31 -4.74
N LYS A 420 16.81 -25.17 -3.70
CA LYS A 420 16.35 -25.16 -2.30
C LYS A 420 15.67 -23.84 -1.94
N GLU A 421 16.24 -22.73 -2.40
CA GLU A 421 15.87 -21.36 -2.03
C GLU A 421 15.87 -20.40 -3.24
N PRO A 422 14.89 -20.51 -4.16
CA PRO A 422 14.86 -19.70 -5.38
C PRO A 422 14.69 -18.20 -5.10
N GLU A 423 14.05 -17.84 -3.99
CA GLU A 423 13.86 -16.44 -3.58
C GLU A 423 15.17 -15.70 -3.27
N LEU A 424 16.27 -16.41 -2.99
CA LEU A 424 17.57 -15.78 -2.70
C LEU A 424 18.30 -15.35 -3.97
N GLN A 425 18.00 -15.98 -5.12
CA GLN A 425 18.65 -15.69 -6.40
C GLN A 425 18.45 -14.24 -6.84
N GLN A 426 17.28 -13.68 -6.51
CA GLN A 426 16.93 -12.32 -6.92
C GLN A 426 17.87 -11.25 -6.31
N TYR A 427 18.56 -11.55 -5.22
CA TYR A 427 19.46 -10.61 -4.53
C TYR A 427 20.87 -10.54 -5.15
N VAL A 428 21.27 -11.55 -5.93
CA VAL A 428 22.64 -11.68 -6.46
C VAL A 428 23.08 -10.45 -7.27
N PRO A 429 22.30 -9.91 -8.22
CA PRO A 429 22.75 -8.77 -9.05
C PRO A 429 22.97 -7.48 -8.23
N GLN A 430 22.09 -7.21 -7.26
CA GLN A 430 22.21 -6.05 -6.39
C GLN A 430 23.39 -6.19 -5.42
N LEU A 431 23.62 -7.39 -4.89
CA LEU A 431 24.80 -7.67 -4.06
C LEU A 431 26.09 -7.46 -4.85
N GLN A 432 26.16 -7.91 -6.11
CA GLN A 432 27.30 -7.66 -7.00
C GLN A 432 27.54 -6.16 -7.17
N SER A 433 26.50 -5.40 -7.50
CA SER A 433 26.58 -3.95 -7.70
C SER A 433 27.05 -3.22 -6.44
N ASN A 434 26.48 -3.56 -5.28
CA ASN A 434 26.89 -3.02 -3.98
C ASN A 434 28.33 -3.38 -3.62
N THR A 435 28.77 -4.60 -3.92
CA THR A 435 30.15 -5.04 -3.68
C THR A 435 31.15 -4.26 -4.52
N ILE A 436 30.83 -4.02 -5.80
CA ILE A 436 31.66 -3.19 -6.69
C ILE A 436 31.78 -1.78 -6.14
N LEU A 437 30.67 -1.16 -5.74
CA LEU A 437 30.71 0.18 -5.17
C LEU A 437 31.53 0.24 -3.87
N ARG A 438 31.37 -0.74 -2.96
CA ARG A 438 32.21 -0.84 -1.75
C ARG A 438 33.68 -1.01 -2.08
N LEU A 439 34.02 -1.86 -3.06
CA LEU A 439 35.39 -2.00 -3.52
C LEU A 439 35.94 -0.65 -4.01
N LEU A 440 35.20 0.05 -4.89
CA LEU A 440 35.62 1.32 -5.46
C LEU A 440 35.84 2.38 -4.36
N GLN A 441 34.96 2.44 -3.37
CA GLN A 441 35.11 3.32 -2.21
C GLN A 441 36.37 3.00 -1.39
N GLN A 442 36.68 1.72 -1.16
CA GLN A 442 37.88 1.31 -0.43
C GLN A 442 39.16 1.56 -1.25
N VAL A 443 39.13 1.29 -2.56
CA VAL A 443 40.27 1.51 -3.47
C VAL A 443 40.59 3.00 -3.59
N ALA A 444 39.57 3.86 -3.73
CA ALA A 444 39.77 5.31 -3.84
C ALA A 444 40.44 5.92 -2.60
N GLN A 445 40.19 5.37 -1.41
CA GLN A 445 40.85 5.81 -0.18
C GLN A 445 42.34 5.41 -0.13
N LEU A 446 42.78 4.40 -0.87
CA LEU A 446 44.16 3.90 -0.84
C LEU A 446 45.01 4.31 -2.05
N TYR A 447 44.42 4.27 -3.24
CA TYR A 447 45.12 4.44 -4.50
C TYR A 447 44.79 5.80 -5.09
N GLN A 448 45.82 6.57 -5.44
CA GLN A 448 45.64 7.81 -6.21
C GLN A 448 45.49 7.51 -7.71
N THR A 449 46.17 6.48 -8.22
CA THR A 449 46.05 6.05 -9.62
C THR A 449 46.18 4.53 -9.71
N ILE A 450 45.33 3.90 -10.51
CA ILE A 450 45.33 2.45 -10.74
C ILE A 450 45.07 2.15 -12.21
N GLU A 451 45.72 1.12 -12.75
CA GLU A 451 45.39 0.62 -14.09
C GLU A 451 44.00 -0.05 -14.11
N PHE A 452 43.25 0.18 -15.18
CA PHE A 452 41.93 -0.41 -15.36
C PHE A 452 41.99 -1.94 -15.47
N SER A 453 43.02 -2.48 -16.15
CA SER A 453 43.33 -3.91 -16.22
C SER A 453 43.48 -4.54 -14.83
N ARG A 454 44.17 -3.85 -13.92
CA ARG A 454 44.35 -4.30 -12.54
C ARG A 454 43.03 -4.30 -11.78
N LEU A 455 42.22 -3.25 -11.92
CA LEU A 455 40.91 -3.19 -11.28
C LEU A 455 39.97 -4.29 -11.81
N ALA A 456 39.95 -4.52 -13.12
CA ALA A 456 39.18 -5.61 -13.72
C ALA A 456 39.60 -6.98 -13.18
N SER A 457 40.92 -7.21 -12.97
CA SER A 457 41.41 -8.45 -12.36
C SER A 457 40.93 -8.67 -10.91
N LEU A 458 40.57 -7.60 -10.19
CA LEU A 458 40.05 -7.68 -8.82
C LEU A 458 38.57 -8.06 -8.77
N VAL A 459 37.81 -7.83 -9.85
CA VAL A 459 36.36 -8.09 -9.93
C VAL A 459 36.10 -9.22 -10.93
N PRO A 460 36.21 -10.49 -10.52
CA PRO A 460 36.16 -11.62 -11.46
C PRO A 460 34.74 -11.93 -11.98
N PHE A 461 33.69 -11.38 -11.37
CA PHE A 461 32.30 -11.73 -11.66
C PHE A 461 31.57 -10.73 -12.57
N VAL A 462 32.23 -9.66 -13.03
CA VAL A 462 31.66 -8.61 -13.88
C VAL A 462 32.61 -8.33 -15.05
N ASP A 463 32.03 -8.08 -16.22
CA ASP A 463 32.78 -7.70 -17.42
C ASP A 463 33.32 -6.26 -17.34
N ALA A 464 34.40 -5.97 -18.07
CA ALA A 464 35.06 -4.67 -18.13
C ALA A 464 34.06 -3.53 -18.42
N PHE A 465 33.15 -3.69 -19.38
CA PHE A 465 32.18 -2.65 -19.74
C PHE A 465 31.16 -2.36 -18.63
N LEU A 466 30.72 -3.41 -17.92
CA LEU A 466 29.81 -3.26 -16.79
C LEU A 466 30.50 -2.63 -15.59
N LEU A 467 31.78 -2.98 -15.35
CA LEU A 467 32.60 -2.35 -14.32
C LEU A 467 32.80 -0.86 -14.61
N GLU A 468 33.13 -0.50 -15.85
CA GLU A 468 33.26 0.90 -16.26
C GLU A 468 31.95 1.67 -16.09
N ARG A 469 30.82 1.09 -16.50
CA ARG A 469 29.49 1.67 -16.28
C ARG A 469 29.22 1.92 -14.79
N ALA A 470 29.54 0.95 -13.92
CA ALA A 470 29.38 1.12 -12.48
C ALA A 470 30.27 2.25 -11.91
N ILE A 471 31.49 2.42 -12.43
CA ILE A 471 32.38 3.53 -12.05
C ILE A 471 31.78 4.88 -12.46
N VAL A 472 31.29 4.99 -13.70
CA VAL A 472 30.66 6.22 -14.22
C VAL A 472 29.39 6.55 -13.44
N ASP A 473 28.55 5.56 -13.15
CA ASP A 473 27.34 5.74 -12.35
C ASP A 473 27.69 6.23 -10.94
N ALA A 474 28.69 5.63 -10.28
CA ALA A 474 29.16 6.08 -8.95
C ALA A 474 29.76 7.50 -8.97
N ALA A 475 30.48 7.85 -10.04
CA ALA A 475 31.05 9.20 -10.21
C ALA A 475 29.95 10.26 -10.41
N ARG A 476 28.95 9.96 -11.24
CA ARG A 476 27.83 10.86 -11.56
C ARG A 476 26.95 11.17 -10.35
N HIS A 477 26.68 10.18 -9.51
CA HIS A 477 25.89 10.35 -8.29
C HIS A 477 26.65 11.04 -7.14
N CYS A 478 27.93 11.37 -7.38
CA CYS A 478 28.85 12.03 -6.47
C CYS A 478 29.37 11.15 -5.33
N ASP A 479 29.31 9.83 -5.47
CA ASP A 479 29.76 8.87 -4.46
C ASP A 479 31.25 8.57 -4.55
N LEU A 480 31.88 8.92 -5.67
CA LEU A 480 33.26 8.62 -5.99
C LEU A 480 33.93 9.76 -6.77
N GLN A 481 35.11 10.19 -6.33
CA GLN A 481 35.93 11.17 -7.05
C GLN A 481 36.92 10.43 -7.95
N VAL A 482 36.57 10.24 -9.23
CA VAL A 482 37.39 9.49 -10.20
C VAL A 482 37.46 10.20 -11.55
N ARG A 483 38.63 10.11 -12.19
CA ARG A 483 38.88 10.50 -13.58
C ARG A 483 39.31 9.27 -14.36
N ILE A 484 38.76 9.08 -15.55
CA ILE A 484 39.04 7.94 -16.44
C ILE A 484 39.89 8.43 -17.61
N ASP A 485 41.04 7.82 -17.83
CA ASP A 485 41.86 8.05 -19.02
C ASP A 485 41.98 6.75 -19.84
N HIS A 486 41.30 6.73 -20.99
CA HIS A 486 41.34 5.58 -21.91
C HIS A 486 42.66 5.46 -22.68
N SER A 487 43.42 6.55 -22.82
CA SER A 487 44.69 6.58 -23.57
C SER A 487 45.74 5.75 -22.84
N SER A 488 45.88 5.99 -21.53
CA SER A 488 46.77 5.22 -20.64
C SER A 488 46.08 4.00 -20.01
N ARG A 489 44.77 3.85 -20.15
CA ARG A 489 43.93 2.85 -19.48
C ARG A 489 44.05 2.91 -17.95
N THR A 490 44.06 4.12 -17.39
CA THR A 490 44.19 4.35 -15.95
C THR A 490 42.98 5.08 -15.35
N LEU A 491 42.80 4.90 -14.06
CA LEU A 491 41.82 5.58 -13.22
C LEU A 491 42.57 6.40 -12.18
N SER A 492 42.27 7.70 -12.08
CA SER A 492 42.86 8.60 -11.08
C SER A 492 41.80 9.04 -10.07
N PHE A 493 42.07 8.83 -8.77
CA PHE A 493 41.17 9.18 -7.68
C PHE A 493 41.62 10.46 -6.98
N GLY A 494 40.67 11.33 -6.61
CA GLY A 494 40.93 12.51 -5.79
C GLY A 494 41.84 13.57 -6.42
N SER A 495 42.04 13.55 -7.73
CA SER A 495 42.86 14.54 -8.45
C SER A 495 42.26 15.94 -8.43
N ASP A 496 40.94 16.05 -8.20
CA ASP A 496 40.21 17.31 -8.14
C ASP A 496 40.08 17.80 -6.71
N LEU A 497 40.85 18.82 -6.35
CA LEU A 497 40.90 19.38 -5.00
C LEU A 497 39.70 20.29 -4.67
N ASN A 498 38.96 20.75 -5.68
CA ASN A 498 37.80 21.63 -5.51
C ASN A 498 36.49 20.86 -5.33
N TYR A 499 36.55 19.54 -5.34
CA TYR A 499 35.38 18.69 -5.20
C TYR A 499 34.77 18.80 -3.80
N SER A 500 33.47 19.08 -3.73
CA SER A 500 32.73 19.09 -2.46
C SER A 500 31.90 17.81 -2.32
N THR A 501 32.23 16.99 -1.31
CA THR A 501 31.40 15.84 -0.92
C THR A 501 30.03 16.32 -0.44
N ARG A 502 28.98 15.64 -0.91
CA ARG A 502 27.59 15.88 -0.52
C ARG A 502 27.29 15.22 0.82
N GLU A 503 26.26 15.70 1.51
CA GLU A 503 25.83 15.19 2.82
C GLU A 503 25.37 13.71 2.77
N ASP A 504 24.94 13.24 1.60
CA ASP A 504 24.44 11.87 1.40
C ASP A 504 25.53 10.84 1.01
N ALA A 505 26.81 11.19 1.15
CA ALA A 505 27.90 10.30 0.76
C ALA A 505 27.78 8.95 1.50
N PRO A 506 27.92 7.80 0.81
CA PRO A 506 27.57 6.53 1.42
C PRO A 506 28.60 6.12 2.47
N PHE A 507 28.16 6.01 3.72
CA PHE A 507 28.99 5.51 4.82
C PHE A 507 29.39 4.06 4.60
N GLY A 508 30.66 3.74 4.84
CA GLY A 508 31.22 2.38 4.78
C GLY A 508 32.53 2.31 5.57
N PRO A 509 33.29 1.22 5.45
CA PRO A 509 34.61 1.09 6.07
C PRO A 509 35.48 2.29 5.72
N PHE A 510 35.91 3.02 6.74
CA PHE A 510 36.63 4.28 6.60
C PHE A 510 38.05 4.14 7.12
N LEU A 511 39.02 4.43 6.26
CA LEU A 511 40.44 4.45 6.59
C LEU A 511 40.97 5.88 6.63
N GLN A 512 40.76 6.65 5.56
CA GLN A 512 41.24 8.03 5.46
C GLN A 512 40.40 8.88 4.50
N ASN A 513 40.39 10.19 4.75
CA ASN A 513 39.71 11.18 3.89
C ASN A 513 40.46 11.36 2.56
N MET A 514 39.70 11.68 1.50
CA MET A 514 40.27 12.11 0.23
C MET A 514 40.99 13.47 0.37
N PRO A 515 41.98 13.78 -0.49
CA PRO A 515 42.74 15.03 -0.41
C PRO A 515 41.86 16.30 -0.42
N SER A 516 40.80 16.32 -1.22
CA SER A 516 39.82 17.42 -1.29
C SER A 516 39.14 17.68 0.08
N GLU A 517 38.75 16.61 0.79
CA GLU A 517 38.16 16.72 2.12
C GLU A 517 39.16 17.12 3.20
N GLN A 518 40.41 16.65 3.08
CA GLN A 518 41.49 17.04 4.00
C GLN A 518 41.72 18.56 3.94
N ILE A 519 41.74 19.14 2.73
CA ILE A 519 41.87 20.60 2.54
C ILE A 519 40.64 21.33 3.10
N ARG A 520 39.42 20.84 2.80
CA ARG A 520 38.19 21.49 3.27
C ARG A 520 38.09 21.53 4.79
N ASN A 521 38.46 20.44 5.46
CA ASN A 521 38.33 20.29 6.92
C ASN A 521 39.63 20.64 7.69
N GLN A 522 40.65 21.17 7.01
CA GLN A 522 41.99 21.38 7.58
C GLN A 522 41.99 22.24 8.85
N LEU A 523 41.23 23.34 8.87
CA LEU A 523 41.19 24.26 10.01
C LEU A 523 40.48 23.63 11.21
N THR A 524 39.43 22.84 10.97
CA THR A 524 38.72 22.10 12.01
C THR A 524 39.62 21.02 12.62
N ALA A 525 40.36 20.30 11.77
CA ALA A 525 41.32 19.30 12.22
C ALA A 525 42.44 19.95 13.05
N MET A 526 43.02 21.05 12.56
CA MET A 526 44.06 21.81 13.25
C MET A 526 43.56 22.34 14.60
N SER A 527 42.37 22.94 14.64
CA SER A 527 41.74 23.43 15.87
C SER A 527 41.48 22.31 16.88
N CYS A 528 40.98 21.16 16.43
CA CYS A 528 40.74 20.00 17.28
C CYS A 528 42.04 19.47 17.90
N VAL A 529 43.09 19.31 17.10
CA VAL A 529 44.40 18.81 17.57
C VAL A 529 45.06 19.82 18.51
N LEU A 530 45.01 21.11 18.19
CA LEU A 530 45.56 22.16 19.05
C LEU A 530 44.80 22.25 20.37
N SER A 531 43.47 22.16 20.36
CA SER A 531 42.65 22.13 21.57
C SER A 531 43.00 20.93 22.44
N LYS A 532 43.20 19.74 21.85
CA LYS A 532 43.67 18.54 22.57
C LYS A 532 45.08 18.72 23.13
N ALA A 533 45.99 19.33 22.38
CA ALA A 533 47.35 19.61 22.83
C ALA A 533 47.37 20.58 24.01
N VAL A 534 46.61 21.68 23.94
CA VAL A 534 46.44 22.62 25.06
C VAL A 534 45.83 21.92 26.27
N GLY A 535 44.82 21.05 26.05
CA GLY A 535 44.22 20.24 27.11
C GLY A 535 45.17 19.22 27.76
N ALA A 536 46.18 18.75 27.04
CA ALA A 536 47.20 17.82 27.54
C ALA A 536 48.35 18.54 28.26
N ILE A 537 48.87 19.62 27.67
CA ILE A 537 49.96 20.42 28.25
C ILE A 537 49.49 21.15 29.53
N LYS A 538 48.24 21.63 29.53
CA LYS A 538 47.65 22.44 30.60
C LYS A 538 48.59 23.55 31.11
N PRO A 539 48.88 24.57 30.29
CA PRO A 539 49.85 25.62 30.65
C PRO A 539 49.47 26.31 31.98
N ALA A 540 50.43 26.40 32.91
CA ALA A 540 50.19 26.89 34.27
C ALA A 540 49.61 28.32 34.32
N HIS A 541 50.12 29.22 33.47
CA HIS A 541 49.60 30.59 33.35
C HIS A 541 48.12 30.62 32.97
N VAL A 542 47.70 29.82 31.98
CA VAL A 542 46.31 29.77 31.50
C VAL A 542 45.39 29.16 32.56
N LEU A 543 45.87 28.16 33.31
CA LEU A 543 45.12 27.60 34.44
C LEU A 543 44.91 28.62 35.56
N GLN A 544 45.97 29.35 35.93
CA GLN A 544 45.91 30.40 36.96
C GLN A 544 44.97 31.53 36.54
N GLU A 545 45.06 31.99 35.29
CA GLU A 545 44.17 33.01 34.76
C GLU A 545 42.70 32.55 34.74
N LYS A 546 42.45 31.29 34.38
CA LYS A 546 41.10 30.70 34.45
C LYS A 546 40.57 30.64 35.88
N GLU A 547 41.42 30.24 36.83
CA GLU A 547 41.06 30.17 38.24
C GLU A 547 40.80 31.56 38.82
N GLU A 548 41.62 32.56 38.45
CA GLU A 548 41.42 33.95 38.85
C GLU A 548 40.10 34.50 38.27
N GLN A 549 39.83 34.29 36.98
CA GLN A 549 38.55 34.66 36.38
C GLN A 549 37.37 33.96 37.05
N HIS A 550 37.51 32.67 37.40
CA HIS A 550 36.51 31.93 38.14
C HIS A 550 36.28 32.54 39.53
N GLN A 551 37.34 32.89 40.24
CA GLN A 551 37.28 33.50 41.56
C GLN A 551 36.66 34.91 41.51
N ILE A 552 36.98 35.70 40.48
CA ILE A 552 36.36 37.01 40.22
C ILE A 552 34.86 36.81 39.97
N ALA A 553 34.46 35.83 39.16
CA ALA A 553 33.06 35.52 38.90
C ALA A 553 32.30 35.10 40.17
N ILE A 554 32.90 34.25 41.01
CA ILE A 554 32.35 33.86 42.32
C ILE A 554 32.17 35.08 43.20
N THR A 555 33.20 35.93 43.29
CA THR A 555 33.16 37.14 44.12
C THR A 555 32.11 38.13 43.62
N ALA A 556 32.00 38.30 42.31
CA ALA A 556 30.95 39.12 41.69
C ALA A 556 29.55 38.58 42.00
N TYR A 557 29.37 37.25 41.92
CA TYR A 557 28.11 36.62 42.33
C TYR A 557 27.80 36.84 43.81
N GLN A 558 28.75 36.63 44.71
CA GLN A 558 28.54 36.84 46.15
C GLN A 558 28.15 38.28 46.49
N LYS A 559 28.78 39.27 45.82
CA LYS A 559 28.45 40.70 45.98
C LYS A 559 27.06 41.05 45.43
N ASN A 560 26.65 40.46 44.30
CA ASN A 560 25.44 40.83 43.58
C ASN A 560 24.21 39.97 43.90
N SER A 561 24.39 38.77 44.47
CA SER A 561 23.33 37.76 44.65
C SER A 561 22.11 38.30 45.41
N ARG A 562 22.32 38.98 46.55
CA ARG A 562 21.22 39.56 47.34
C ARG A 562 20.52 40.71 46.62
N LYS A 563 21.28 41.56 45.90
CA LYS A 563 20.76 42.71 45.16
C LYS A 563 19.89 42.25 43.98
N GLU A 564 20.36 41.27 43.21
CA GLU A 564 19.59 40.68 42.11
C GLU A 564 18.36 39.93 42.63
N HIS A 565 18.46 39.22 43.75
CA HIS A 565 17.29 38.57 44.37
C HIS A 565 16.19 39.59 44.74
N GLN A 566 16.56 40.70 45.39
CA GLN A 566 15.61 41.77 45.71
C GLN A 566 15.03 42.42 44.45
N ARG A 567 15.85 42.63 43.41
CA ARG A 567 15.40 43.16 42.12
C ARG A 567 14.40 42.23 41.42
N ILE A 568 14.62 40.91 41.47
CA ILE A 568 13.70 39.91 40.91
C ILE A 568 12.39 39.89 41.69
N LEU A 569 12.43 39.97 43.03
CA LEU A 569 11.21 40.07 43.86
C LEU A 569 10.43 41.34 43.57
N ALA A 570 11.09 42.50 43.49
CA ALA A 570 10.46 43.76 43.12
C ALA A 570 9.87 43.69 41.70
N ARG A 571 10.60 43.12 40.74
CA ARG A 571 10.09 42.91 39.38
C ARG A 571 8.87 41.99 39.36
N ARG A 572 8.84 40.93 40.18
CA ARG A 572 7.67 40.07 40.32
C ARG A 572 6.47 40.86 40.81
N GLN A 573 6.63 41.71 41.83
CA GLN A 573 5.55 42.59 42.30
C GLN A 573 5.06 43.53 41.20
N THR A 574 5.98 44.17 40.46
CA THR A 574 5.61 45.04 39.33
C THR A 574 4.89 44.28 38.20
N ILE A 575 5.27 43.04 37.92
CA ILE A 575 4.59 42.20 36.90
C ILE A 575 3.18 41.87 37.37
N GLU A 576 3.00 41.54 38.64
CA GLU A 576 1.69 41.16 39.20
C GLU A 576 0.74 42.37 39.26
N GLU A 577 1.22 43.52 39.72
CA GLU A 577 0.47 44.77 39.66
C GLU A 577 0.10 45.15 38.22
N ARG A 578 1.02 44.92 37.27
CA ARG A 578 0.75 45.18 35.85
C ARG A 578 -0.28 44.20 35.28
N LYS A 579 -0.24 42.93 35.69
CA LYS A 579 -1.19 41.89 35.29
C LYS A 579 -2.60 42.24 35.79
N GLU A 580 -2.74 42.58 37.08
CA GLU A 580 -4.00 43.05 37.67
C GLU A 580 -4.52 44.31 36.94
N ARG A 581 -3.65 45.27 36.64
CA ARG A 581 -4.04 46.48 35.93
C ARG A 581 -4.54 46.20 34.51
N LEU A 582 -3.88 45.29 33.79
CA LEU A 582 -4.28 44.85 32.45
C LEU A 582 -5.58 44.04 32.47
N GLU A 583 -5.77 43.20 33.49
CA GLU A 583 -7.00 42.44 33.69
C GLU A 583 -8.18 43.37 33.97
N ASN A 584 -8.01 44.36 34.84
CA ASN A 584 -9.01 45.39 35.11
C ASN A 584 -9.36 46.22 33.85
N LEU A 585 -8.35 46.61 33.06
CA LEU A 585 -8.55 47.31 31.78
C LEU A 585 -9.32 46.44 30.77
N ASN A 586 -9.00 45.15 30.67
CA ASN A 586 -9.71 44.23 29.79
C ASN A 586 -11.16 44.01 30.24
N ILE A 587 -11.41 43.83 31.55
CA ILE A 587 -12.77 43.72 32.10
C ILE A 587 -13.57 44.99 31.82
N GLN A 588 -12.96 46.17 31.97
CA GLN A 588 -13.62 47.43 31.66
C GLN A 588 -13.93 47.56 30.16
N ARG A 589 -12.99 47.19 29.29
CA ARG A 589 -13.21 47.17 27.84
C ARG A 589 -14.31 46.19 27.44
N GLU A 590 -14.34 44.99 28.03
CA GLU A 590 -15.40 44.00 27.78
C GLU A 590 -16.77 44.51 28.24
N LYS A 591 -16.85 45.22 29.37
CA LYS A 591 -18.09 45.88 29.81
C LYS A 591 -18.54 46.97 28.84
N GLU A 592 -17.63 47.84 28.40
CA GLU A 592 -17.93 48.89 27.41
C GLU A 592 -18.38 48.29 26.07
N GLU A 593 -17.74 47.21 25.60
CA GLU A 593 -18.16 46.48 24.39
C GLU A 593 -19.54 45.83 24.54
N MET A 594 -19.85 45.29 25.72
CA MET A 594 -21.18 44.74 26.03
C MET A 594 -22.25 45.82 26.07
N GLU A 595 -21.98 46.96 26.71
CA GLU A 595 -22.89 48.12 26.73
C GLU A 595 -23.13 48.70 25.34
N GLN A 596 -22.09 48.76 24.49
CA GLN A 596 -22.23 49.18 23.09
C GLN A 596 -23.12 48.21 22.29
N LYS A 597 -22.93 46.89 22.45
CA LYS A 597 -23.77 45.87 21.82
C LYS A 597 -25.22 45.94 22.29
N GLU A 598 -25.46 46.17 23.59
CA GLU A 598 -26.81 46.36 24.12
C GLU A 598 -27.46 47.64 23.58
N ALA A 599 -26.71 48.74 23.48
CA ALA A 599 -27.19 49.99 22.90
C ALA A 599 -27.52 49.85 21.40
N GLU A 600 -26.71 49.11 20.64
CA GLU A 600 -27.01 48.77 19.25
C GLU A 600 -28.27 47.90 19.13
N LEU A 601 -28.40 46.87 19.97
CA LEU A 601 -29.60 46.03 19.99
C LEU A 601 -30.86 46.83 20.34
N GLN A 602 -30.77 47.78 21.28
CA GLN A 602 -31.88 48.69 21.59
C GLN A 602 -32.22 49.62 20.43
N LYS A 603 -31.22 50.14 19.69
CA LYS A 603 -31.45 50.93 18.47
C LYS A 603 -32.14 50.11 17.39
N VAL A 604 -31.72 48.86 17.18
CA VAL A 604 -32.35 47.94 16.22
C VAL A 604 -33.79 47.64 16.63
N ARG A 605 -34.07 47.36 17.90
CA ARG A 605 -35.45 47.15 18.39
C ARG A 605 -36.34 48.37 18.17
N LYS A 606 -35.85 49.58 18.45
CA LYS A 606 -36.61 50.82 18.20
C LYS A 606 -36.89 51.03 16.71
N ALA A 607 -35.91 50.76 15.85
CA ALA A 607 -36.10 50.84 14.40
C ALA A 607 -37.08 49.79 13.87
N GLU A 608 -37.08 48.58 14.44
CA GLU A 608 -38.03 47.52 14.08
C GLU A 608 -39.45 47.84 14.55
N GLU A 609 -39.63 48.42 15.74
CA GLU A 609 -40.93 48.92 16.21
C GLU A 609 -41.46 50.06 15.33
N GLU A 610 -40.60 50.98 14.89
CA GLU A 610 -41.00 52.04 13.95
C GLU A 610 -41.42 51.47 12.58
N ARG A 611 -40.69 50.47 12.06
CA ARG A 611 -41.05 49.79 10.81
C ARG A 611 -42.40 49.08 10.93
N LEU A 612 -42.62 48.35 12.02
CA LEU A 612 -43.91 47.68 12.31
C LEU A 612 -45.07 48.68 12.43
N ARG A 613 -44.84 49.85 13.04
CA ARG A 613 -45.85 50.93 13.11
C ARG A 613 -46.16 51.53 11.73
N GLN A 614 -45.16 51.67 10.87
CA GLN A 614 -45.38 52.13 9.49
C GLN A 614 -46.17 51.10 8.68
N GLU A 615 -45.80 49.82 8.74
CA GLU A 615 -46.55 48.73 8.09
C GLU A 615 -47.99 48.63 8.62
N ALA A 616 -48.23 48.81 9.93
CA ALA A 616 -49.58 48.80 10.49
C ALA A 616 -50.42 49.97 9.96
N LYS A 617 -49.85 51.17 9.84
CA LYS A 617 -50.52 52.33 9.24
C LYS A 617 -50.81 52.14 7.76
N GLU A 618 -49.92 51.49 7.01
CA GLU A 618 -50.15 51.16 5.61
C GLU A 618 -51.26 50.11 5.44
N ARG A 619 -51.25 49.04 6.25
CA ARG A 619 -52.36 48.06 6.25
C ARG A 619 -53.70 48.66 6.67
N GLU A 620 -53.69 49.60 7.61
CA GLU A 620 -54.92 50.31 8.01
C GLU A 620 -55.43 51.22 6.90
N LYS A 621 -54.55 51.93 6.20
CA LYS A 621 -54.90 52.69 4.98
C LYS A 621 -55.44 51.79 3.87
N GLU A 622 -54.81 50.64 3.61
CA GLU A 622 -55.30 49.67 2.63
C GLU A 622 -56.67 49.10 3.02
N ARG A 623 -56.90 48.80 4.31
CA ARG A 623 -58.22 48.40 4.81
C ARG A 623 -59.27 49.47 4.58
N ILE A 624 -58.96 50.73 4.89
CA ILE A 624 -59.88 51.85 4.67
C ILE A 624 -60.14 52.04 3.17
N LEU A 625 -59.12 51.87 2.31
CA LEU A 625 -59.29 51.96 0.86
C LEU A 625 -60.20 50.84 0.33
N GLN A 626 -60.02 49.60 0.82
CA GLN A 626 -60.87 48.46 0.47
C GLN A 626 -62.31 48.60 1.01
N GLU A 627 -62.48 49.16 2.22
CA GLU A 627 -63.81 49.50 2.76
C GLU A 627 -64.47 50.60 1.92
N HIS A 628 -63.69 51.51 1.31
CA HIS A 628 -64.19 52.58 0.43
C HIS A 628 -64.47 52.12 -1.02
N GLU A 629 -63.86 51.02 -1.49
CA GLU A 629 -64.15 50.37 -2.78
C GLU A 629 -65.36 49.42 -2.72
N GLN A 630 -65.82 49.04 -1.52
CA GLN A 630 -67.02 48.20 -1.32
C GLN A 630 -68.30 48.99 -1.02
N ILE A 631 -68.23 50.32 -1.06
CA ILE A 631 -69.38 51.26 -1.05
C ILE A 631 -69.52 51.83 -2.46
#